data_AF-A0A4Y7PR28-F1
#
_entry.id   AF-A0A4Y7PR28-F1
#
_cell.length_a   1.000
_cell.length_b   1.000
_cell.length_c   1.000
_cell.angle_alpha   90.00
_cell.angle_beta   90.00
_cell.angle_gamma   90.00
#
_symmetry.space_group_name_H-M   'P 1'
#
loop_
_entity.id
_entity.type
_entity.pdbx_description
1 polymer ?
#
loop_
_entity_poly.entity_id
_entity_poly.type
_entity_poly.pdbx_seq_one_letter_code
_entity_poly.pdbx_strand_id
1 'polypeptide(L)'
;MQASNSSSSVSEDGTAKLFHGRLTTASQRYIDARKYKESVIDKTSVVSAFLRTEAPGFHLVLRPRRCGKTFTLSILKAFMAYQNPSEAHTTHEYFQDTFIYEPQHQKLIDEHHMKYPVIDLDLKNIRGTTFEEMLGTFQTLIERQFTCHLDLMRGHGKELPHKHAAKFMRYLNGEFSQPRQLGVALVFLSEVLRDAYDHSVLVLIDEYDAPTSASIEHKYTTQVNVFFGIVFSELLKSNTAVRGCLMVGIARVAKSGWMSGLNHIEVFSMHAQDDAYATSFLFTRGEVDLLLEESVAKNGKREPLSIDTLQKHYNSYKAFRQTGGPVLLFNPWSIVQAITKNAVRNFWTDTGYDPMLERQLWKTSKAFRDNVTSLVARESVSLTIDEQLSIRDLDKITEPAIWGLLYYSGYLSVAEFSEDGGLPSKFQIPNEEVRSEWDKWIHRYLSTDMQIPERDLDPLIGAIFNGDPVVLQSSLTGFLGRNLSYFVAGGHKEKVYQALLFGLLFAKIGGAFYVQMEQEAGAGRADITITPRDITKIIGFIFELKRVTVYAKTAKNTRRKRKTDQKLISDLETSVNEAMEQLNTRNYRSHLPLHVEMVYEFGISFAGKKCRVKGRWLRRKDNSEWTEIPSPHGDGVVEHYSFGDEEDDGDEDIPTVSEGDVTMDTETDVEMHE
;
A
#
# COMPACT_ATOMS: atom_id res chain seq x y z
N MET A 1 -32.57 31.77 6.26
CA MET A 1 -31.66 32.51 5.36
C MET A 1 -30.60 33.22 6.18
N GLN A 2 -29.48 32.54 6.42
CA GLN A 2 -28.16 33.14 6.64
C GLN A 2 -27.25 32.39 5.69
N ALA A 3 -26.66 33.13 4.73
CA ALA A 3 -25.82 32.58 3.68
C ALA A 3 -24.64 31.79 4.28
N SER A 4 -24.41 30.61 3.73
CA SER A 4 -23.28 29.76 4.03
C SER A 4 -21.98 30.37 3.48
N ASN A 5 -21.35 31.26 4.23
CA ASN A 5 -19.92 31.50 4.06
C ASN A 5 -19.18 30.33 4.71
N SER A 6 -19.05 29.21 4.00
CA SER A 6 -17.98 28.26 4.35
C SER A 6 -16.67 29.00 4.09
N SER A 7 -15.93 29.33 5.14
CA SER A 7 -14.59 29.87 4.97
C SER A 7 -13.76 28.87 4.15
N SER A 8 -13.03 29.35 3.15
CA SER A 8 -12.09 28.56 2.37
C SER A 8 -10.74 29.23 2.36
N SER A 9 -9.68 28.43 2.34
CA SER A 9 -8.31 28.90 2.13
C SER A 9 -7.82 28.47 0.74
N VAL A 10 -6.91 29.24 0.18
CA VAL A 10 -6.27 28.99 -1.11
C VAL A 10 -4.76 28.97 -0.88
N SER A 11 -4.03 28.06 -1.52
CA SER A 11 -2.57 28.01 -1.40
C SER A 11 -1.92 29.28 -1.93
N GLU A 12 -0.69 29.57 -1.49
CA GLU A 12 0.05 30.76 -1.92
C GLU A 12 0.21 30.87 -3.44
N ASP A 13 0.31 29.73 -4.14
CA ASP A 13 0.42 29.67 -5.60
C ASP A 13 -0.93 29.67 -6.33
N GLY A 14 -2.06 29.72 -5.61
CA GLY A 14 -3.40 29.73 -6.16
C GLY A 14 -3.89 28.38 -6.70
N THR A 15 -3.11 27.31 -6.59
CA THR A 15 -3.39 26.03 -7.27
C THR A 15 -4.21 25.03 -6.44
N ALA A 16 -4.35 25.27 -5.14
CA ALA A 16 -5.09 24.43 -4.21
C ALA A 16 -6.11 25.23 -3.42
N LYS A 17 -7.26 24.63 -3.14
CA LYS A 17 -8.32 25.23 -2.33
C LYS A 17 -8.83 24.22 -1.31
N LEU A 18 -9.05 24.68 -0.08
CA LEU A 18 -9.56 23.91 1.04
C LEU A 18 -10.85 24.56 1.57
N PHE A 19 -11.93 23.78 1.64
CA PHE A 19 -13.14 24.17 2.34
C PHE A 19 -13.04 23.75 3.80
N HIS A 20 -13.17 24.71 4.72
CA HIS A 20 -12.94 24.45 6.13
C HIS A 20 -14.07 23.65 6.79
N GLY A 21 -13.71 22.65 7.59
CA GLY A 21 -14.69 21.78 8.23
C GLY A 21 -14.14 20.82 9.29
N ARG A 22 -14.85 19.76 9.65
CA ARG A 22 -14.28 18.72 10.50
C ARG A 22 -13.28 17.92 9.69
N LEU A 23 -12.00 17.90 10.08
CA LEU A 23 -11.00 17.07 9.41
C LEU A 23 -11.21 15.59 9.76
N THR A 24 -11.70 14.81 8.80
CA THR A 24 -12.07 13.40 8.99
C THR A 24 -12.04 12.65 7.65
N THR A 25 -11.97 11.33 7.71
CA THR A 25 -12.12 10.43 6.54
C THR A 25 -13.47 9.70 6.55
N ALA A 26 -14.44 10.18 7.31
CA ALA A 26 -15.71 9.49 7.52
C ALA A 26 -16.55 9.42 6.24
N SER A 27 -16.64 10.53 5.51
CA SER A 27 -17.41 10.59 4.28
C SER A 27 -16.61 10.05 3.09
N GLN A 28 -17.17 9.06 2.40
CA GLN A 28 -16.63 8.55 1.14
C GLN A 28 -17.24 9.25 -0.08
N ARG A 29 -18.22 10.14 0.13
CA ARG A 29 -18.93 10.88 -0.92
C ARG A 29 -18.82 12.39 -0.70
N TYR A 30 -18.69 13.13 -1.79
CA TYR A 30 -18.53 14.58 -1.80
C TYR A 30 -19.71 15.30 -1.14
N ILE A 31 -20.94 14.96 -1.51
CA ILE A 31 -22.16 15.58 -0.98
C ILE A 31 -22.25 15.39 0.54
N ASP A 32 -21.92 14.19 1.04
CA ASP A 32 -21.93 13.91 2.47
C ASP A 32 -20.87 14.75 3.20
N ALA A 33 -19.65 14.82 2.66
CA ALA A 33 -18.59 15.64 3.23
C ALA A 33 -18.99 17.13 3.32
N ARG A 34 -19.60 17.68 2.26
CA ARG A 34 -20.10 19.06 2.26
C ARG A 34 -21.25 19.26 3.24
N LYS A 35 -22.21 18.33 3.27
CA LYS A 35 -23.38 18.36 4.17
C LYS A 35 -22.97 18.32 5.65
N TYR A 36 -22.00 17.46 6.00
CA TYR A 36 -21.48 17.33 7.36
C TYR A 36 -20.39 18.36 7.69
N LYS A 37 -20.15 19.33 6.78
CA LYS A 37 -19.14 20.38 6.92
C LYS A 37 -17.79 19.80 7.30
N GLU A 38 -17.37 18.76 6.58
CA GLU A 38 -16.04 18.18 6.68
C GLU A 38 -15.02 19.04 5.91
N SER A 39 -13.76 18.94 6.30
CA SER A 39 -12.67 19.58 5.54
C SER A 39 -12.51 18.90 4.18
N VAL A 40 -12.63 19.66 3.10
CA VAL A 40 -12.57 19.11 1.74
C VAL A 40 -11.58 19.88 0.88
N ILE A 41 -10.56 19.18 0.39
CA ILE A 41 -9.71 19.69 -0.69
C ILE A 41 -10.51 19.68 -1.99
N ASP A 42 -10.49 20.81 -2.69
CA ASP A 42 -11.20 20.97 -3.95
C ASP A 42 -10.56 20.12 -5.06
N LYS A 43 -11.25 19.04 -5.42
CA LYS A 43 -10.87 18.15 -6.54
C LYS A 43 -11.83 18.25 -7.72
N THR A 44 -12.61 19.33 -7.82
CA THR A 44 -13.61 19.51 -8.87
C THR A 44 -13.02 19.67 -10.27
N SER A 45 -11.69 19.90 -10.38
CA SER A 45 -10.95 19.81 -11.64
C SER A 45 -11.10 18.46 -12.37
N VAL A 46 -11.47 17.38 -11.65
CA VAL A 46 -11.82 16.09 -12.26
C VAL A 46 -12.92 16.21 -13.32
N VAL A 47 -13.85 17.15 -13.16
CA VAL A 47 -14.94 17.40 -14.10
C VAL A 47 -14.38 17.89 -15.43
N SER A 48 -13.48 18.87 -15.39
CA SER A 48 -12.78 19.37 -16.58
C SER A 48 -11.93 18.28 -17.23
N ALA A 49 -11.25 17.46 -16.43
CA ALA A 49 -10.48 16.32 -16.93
C ALA A 49 -11.36 15.25 -17.60
N PHE A 50 -12.60 15.07 -17.17
CA PHE A 50 -13.56 14.16 -17.82
C PHE A 50 -14.18 14.76 -19.10
N LEU A 51 -14.29 16.08 -19.18
CA LEU A 51 -14.86 16.83 -20.30
C LEU A 51 -13.80 17.50 -21.20
N ARG A 52 -12.58 16.95 -21.30
CA ARG A 52 -11.44 17.56 -22.04
C ARG A 52 -11.78 18.12 -23.41
N THR A 53 -12.68 17.47 -24.15
CA THR A 53 -13.09 17.85 -25.51
C THR A 53 -14.51 18.44 -25.55
N GLU A 54 -14.98 19.03 -24.45
CA GLU A 54 -16.36 19.51 -24.27
C GLU A 54 -17.42 18.39 -24.43
N ALA A 55 -16.99 17.14 -24.39
CA ALA A 55 -17.83 15.96 -24.45
C ALA A 55 -17.35 14.94 -23.42
N PRO A 56 -18.26 14.20 -22.76
CA PRO A 56 -17.90 13.08 -21.91
C PRO A 56 -17.05 12.06 -22.68
N GLY A 57 -15.88 11.72 -22.14
CA GLY A 57 -15.03 10.67 -22.71
C GLY A 57 -15.35 9.28 -22.18
N PHE A 58 -14.68 8.28 -22.75
CA PHE A 58 -14.63 6.91 -22.23
C PHE A 58 -13.25 6.68 -21.65
N HIS A 59 -13.10 6.91 -20.34
CA HIS A 59 -11.82 6.97 -19.66
C HIS A 59 -11.68 5.85 -18.64
N LEU A 60 -10.49 5.25 -18.57
CA LEU A 60 -10.06 4.39 -17.48
C LEU A 60 -8.89 5.06 -16.76
N VAL A 61 -9.07 5.39 -15.48
CA VAL A 61 -8.02 5.99 -14.65
C VAL A 61 -7.47 4.97 -13.68
N LEU A 62 -6.16 4.75 -13.75
CA LEU A 62 -5.45 3.78 -12.91
C LEU A 62 -4.70 4.51 -11.81
N ARG A 63 -5.02 4.19 -10.55
CA ARG A 63 -4.38 4.78 -9.38
C ARG A 63 -4.21 3.77 -8.24
N PRO A 64 -3.14 3.90 -7.43
CA PRO A 64 -2.90 3.02 -6.28
C PRO A 64 -4.05 2.90 -5.29
N ARG A 65 -3.96 1.92 -4.38
CA ARG A 65 -4.93 1.79 -3.29
C ARG A 65 -5.00 3.08 -2.44
N ARG A 66 -6.19 3.38 -1.90
CA ARG A 66 -6.45 4.49 -0.96
C ARG A 66 -6.15 5.92 -1.50
N CYS A 67 -6.13 6.12 -2.81
CA CYS A 67 -5.99 7.43 -3.45
C CYS A 67 -7.34 8.15 -3.71
N GLY A 68 -8.34 7.99 -2.84
CA GLY A 68 -9.60 8.73 -2.98
C GLY A 68 -10.45 8.46 -4.23
N LYS A 69 -10.25 7.34 -4.96
CA LYS A 69 -10.99 7.00 -6.20
C LYS A 69 -12.51 7.19 -6.08
N THR A 70 -13.12 6.52 -5.11
CA THR A 70 -14.55 6.59 -4.82
C THR A 70 -15.02 8.03 -4.54
N PHE A 71 -14.24 8.78 -3.75
CA PHE A 71 -14.57 10.17 -3.43
C PHE A 71 -14.54 11.05 -4.68
N THR A 72 -13.48 10.95 -5.48
CA THR A 72 -13.35 11.70 -6.73
C THR A 72 -14.43 11.33 -7.75
N LEU A 73 -14.78 10.04 -7.87
CA LEU A 73 -15.90 9.58 -8.71
C LEU A 73 -17.24 10.17 -8.23
N SER A 74 -17.43 10.29 -6.91
CA SER A 74 -18.63 10.89 -6.33
C SER A 74 -18.75 12.39 -6.60
N ILE A 75 -17.64 13.13 -6.77
CA ILE A 75 -17.66 14.54 -7.21
C ILE A 75 -18.26 14.62 -8.61
N LEU A 76 -17.78 13.78 -9.53
CA LEU A 76 -18.27 13.75 -10.90
C LEU A 76 -19.77 13.38 -10.94
N LYS A 77 -20.17 12.37 -10.17
CA LYS A 77 -21.59 12.01 -10.02
C LYS A 77 -22.42 13.18 -9.51
N ALA A 78 -21.97 13.84 -8.44
CA ALA A 78 -22.67 14.96 -7.83
C ALA A 78 -22.86 16.14 -8.79
N PHE A 79 -21.84 16.43 -9.61
CA PHE A 79 -21.90 17.51 -10.60
C PHE A 79 -22.79 17.15 -11.81
N MET A 80 -22.68 15.94 -12.34
CA MET A 80 -23.31 15.58 -13.62
C MET A 80 -24.73 15.05 -13.49
N ALA A 81 -25.05 14.37 -12.38
CA ALA A 81 -26.30 13.63 -12.26
C ALA A 81 -27.50 14.55 -12.26
N TYR A 82 -28.52 14.19 -13.04
CA TYR A 82 -29.82 14.80 -12.97
C TYR A 82 -30.36 14.74 -11.55
N GLN A 83 -30.87 15.87 -11.06
CA GLN A 83 -31.45 15.96 -9.73
C GLN A 83 -32.85 16.53 -9.78
N ASN A 84 -33.63 16.16 -8.78
CA ASN A 84 -34.93 16.77 -8.55
C ASN A 84 -34.75 18.26 -8.21
N PRO A 85 -35.70 19.14 -8.60
CA PRO A 85 -35.57 20.57 -8.36
C PRO A 85 -35.32 20.96 -6.90
N SER A 86 -35.84 20.18 -5.95
CA SER A 86 -35.63 20.39 -4.51
C SER A 86 -34.19 20.13 -4.05
N GLU A 87 -33.47 19.22 -4.70
CA GLU A 87 -32.09 18.85 -4.36
C GLU A 87 -31.06 19.65 -5.17
N ALA A 88 -31.44 20.07 -6.38
CA ALA A 88 -30.59 20.82 -7.30
C ALA A 88 -30.05 22.12 -6.67
N HIS A 89 -30.84 22.80 -5.85
CA HIS A 89 -30.41 24.02 -5.16
C HIS A 89 -29.24 23.73 -4.20
N THR A 90 -29.39 22.72 -3.34
CA THR A 90 -28.36 22.33 -2.37
C THR A 90 -27.08 21.84 -3.05
N THR A 91 -27.22 21.06 -4.14
CA THR A 91 -26.05 20.62 -4.90
C THR A 91 -25.31 21.80 -5.52
N HIS A 92 -26.03 22.75 -6.12
CA HIS A 92 -25.42 23.97 -6.64
C HIS A 92 -24.64 24.73 -5.56
N GLU A 93 -25.19 24.89 -4.35
CA GLU A 93 -24.49 25.56 -3.24
C GLU A 93 -23.16 24.87 -2.88
N TYR A 94 -23.08 23.54 -3.05
CA TYR A 94 -21.86 22.79 -2.78
C TYR A 94 -20.77 22.97 -3.83
N PHE A 95 -21.06 23.53 -5.01
CA PHE A 95 -20.07 23.74 -6.06
C PHE A 95 -19.75 25.22 -6.34
N GLN A 96 -20.59 26.17 -5.93
CA GLN A 96 -20.48 27.59 -6.32
C GLN A 96 -19.10 28.24 -6.09
N ASP A 97 -18.35 27.76 -5.10
CA ASP A 97 -17.05 28.31 -4.69
C ASP A 97 -15.86 27.41 -5.11
N THR A 98 -16.11 26.39 -5.94
CA THR A 98 -15.12 25.39 -6.37
C THR A 98 -14.43 25.77 -7.69
N PHE A 99 -13.33 25.11 -8.02
CA PHE A 99 -12.57 25.29 -9.25
C PHE A 99 -13.46 25.19 -10.50
N ILE A 100 -14.36 24.19 -10.56
CA ILE A 100 -15.24 24.01 -11.74
C ILE A 100 -16.26 25.14 -11.93
N TYR A 101 -16.47 25.98 -10.92
CA TYR A 101 -17.35 27.15 -10.98
C TYR A 101 -16.62 28.47 -11.32
N GLU A 102 -15.32 28.41 -11.56
CA GLU A 102 -14.57 29.58 -12.05
C GLU A 102 -15.06 30.01 -13.44
N PRO A 103 -15.04 31.32 -13.77
CA PRO A 103 -15.64 31.85 -15.00
C PRO A 103 -15.17 31.18 -16.30
N GLN A 104 -13.93 30.70 -16.36
CA GLN A 104 -13.42 30.00 -17.55
C GLN A 104 -14.15 28.67 -17.85
N HIS A 105 -14.86 28.11 -16.87
CA HIS A 105 -15.59 26.83 -16.99
C HIS A 105 -17.10 27.00 -17.19
N GLN A 106 -17.59 28.24 -17.34
CA GLN A 106 -19.03 28.53 -17.45
C GLN A 106 -19.73 27.68 -18.53
N LYS A 107 -19.09 27.50 -19.69
CA LYS A 107 -19.64 26.65 -20.77
C LYS A 107 -19.86 25.21 -20.32
N LEU A 108 -18.94 24.63 -19.55
CA LEU A 108 -19.07 23.26 -19.03
C LEU A 108 -20.24 23.15 -18.05
N ILE A 109 -20.45 24.17 -17.22
CA ILE A 109 -21.57 24.22 -16.27
C ILE A 109 -22.89 24.29 -17.05
N ASP A 110 -22.98 25.24 -17.98
CA ASP A 110 -24.19 25.48 -18.77
C ASP A 110 -24.57 24.26 -19.59
N GLU A 111 -23.60 23.51 -20.10
CA GLU A 111 -23.82 22.35 -20.96
C GLU A 111 -24.02 21.04 -20.18
N HIS A 112 -23.38 20.85 -19.02
CA HIS A 112 -23.30 19.54 -18.38
C HIS A 112 -23.79 19.43 -16.93
N HIS A 113 -23.88 20.53 -16.19
CA HIS A 113 -24.21 20.48 -14.76
C HIS A 113 -25.64 19.98 -14.53
N MET A 114 -25.78 18.88 -13.77
CA MET A 114 -27.04 18.22 -13.41
C MET A 114 -27.95 17.82 -14.59
N LYS A 115 -27.38 17.38 -15.71
CA LYS A 115 -28.16 17.04 -16.92
C LYS A 115 -28.28 15.56 -17.25
N TYR A 116 -27.44 14.71 -16.66
CA TYR A 116 -27.28 13.34 -17.12
C TYR A 116 -27.98 12.35 -16.18
N PRO A 117 -28.78 11.39 -16.68
CA PRO A 117 -28.98 10.15 -15.93
C PRO A 117 -27.63 9.44 -15.76
N VAL A 118 -27.36 8.93 -14.55
CA VAL A 118 -26.07 8.29 -14.21
C VAL A 118 -26.32 6.88 -13.66
N ILE A 119 -25.69 5.89 -14.28
CA ILE A 119 -25.60 4.52 -13.75
C ILE A 119 -24.26 4.39 -13.02
N ASP A 120 -24.28 3.96 -11.76
CA ASP A 120 -23.13 3.98 -10.85
C ASP A 120 -22.82 2.58 -10.30
N LEU A 121 -21.80 1.94 -10.88
CA LEU A 121 -21.44 0.55 -10.64
C LEU A 121 -20.20 0.45 -9.74
N ASP A 122 -20.41 0.19 -8.45
CA ASP A 122 -19.35 -0.19 -7.52
C ASP A 122 -19.13 -1.71 -7.58
N LEU A 123 -17.99 -2.14 -8.15
CA LEU A 123 -17.66 -3.56 -8.32
C LEU A 123 -16.87 -4.17 -7.15
N LYS A 124 -16.58 -3.40 -6.09
CA LYS A 124 -15.72 -3.82 -4.97
C LYS A 124 -16.14 -5.16 -4.35
N ASN A 125 -17.45 -5.39 -4.23
CA ASN A 125 -18.02 -6.57 -3.59
C ASN A 125 -18.50 -7.64 -4.59
N ILE A 126 -18.17 -7.48 -5.88
CA ILE A 126 -18.58 -8.42 -6.92
C ILE A 126 -17.57 -9.57 -6.97
N ARG A 127 -17.76 -10.53 -6.07
CA ARG A 127 -16.86 -11.64 -5.79
C ARG A 127 -17.63 -12.82 -5.20
N GLY A 128 -17.05 -14.00 -5.30
CA GLY A 128 -17.54 -15.24 -4.70
C GLY A 128 -16.44 -16.29 -4.67
N THR A 129 -16.64 -17.36 -3.91
CA THR A 129 -15.75 -18.52 -3.95
C THR A 129 -15.96 -19.34 -5.23
N THR A 130 -17.14 -19.18 -5.86
CA THR A 130 -17.51 -19.73 -7.15
C THR A 130 -17.94 -18.63 -8.13
N PHE A 131 -18.00 -18.96 -9.42
CA PHE A 131 -18.49 -18.04 -10.44
C PHE A 131 -19.98 -17.73 -10.25
N GLU A 132 -20.77 -18.71 -9.81
CA GLU A 132 -22.20 -18.61 -9.54
C GLU A 132 -22.49 -17.66 -8.38
N GLU A 133 -21.72 -17.73 -7.29
CA GLU A 133 -21.81 -16.76 -6.19
C GLU A 133 -21.49 -15.33 -6.66
N MET A 134 -20.43 -15.17 -7.46
CA MET A 134 -20.09 -13.87 -8.04
C MET A 134 -21.23 -13.33 -8.91
N LEU A 135 -21.84 -14.17 -9.75
CA LEU A 135 -23.03 -13.80 -10.54
C LEU A 135 -24.19 -13.33 -9.64
N GLY A 136 -24.42 -14.00 -8.51
CA GLY A 136 -25.41 -13.58 -7.52
C GLY A 136 -25.13 -12.19 -6.96
N THR A 137 -23.88 -11.90 -6.58
CA THR A 137 -23.51 -10.54 -6.13
C THR A 137 -23.67 -9.48 -7.22
N PHE A 138 -23.38 -9.83 -8.48
CA PHE A 138 -23.58 -8.92 -9.62
C PHE A 138 -25.06 -8.69 -9.88
N GLN A 139 -25.90 -9.71 -9.75
CA GLN A 139 -27.34 -9.60 -9.84
C GLN A 139 -27.89 -8.58 -8.83
N THR A 140 -27.49 -8.67 -7.56
CA THR A 140 -27.89 -7.70 -6.52
C THR A 140 -27.43 -6.28 -6.86
N LEU A 141 -26.25 -6.12 -7.47
CA LEU A 141 -25.81 -4.81 -7.97
C LEU A 141 -26.74 -4.28 -9.06
N ILE A 142 -27.18 -5.11 -10.01
CA ILE A 142 -28.13 -4.72 -11.05
C ILE A 142 -29.46 -4.29 -10.42
N GLU A 143 -30.05 -5.11 -9.54
CA GLU A 143 -31.29 -4.80 -8.82
C GLU A 143 -31.20 -3.45 -8.09
N ARG A 144 -30.06 -3.18 -7.45
CA ARG A 144 -29.79 -1.90 -6.80
C ARG A 144 -29.81 -0.74 -7.79
N GLN A 145 -29.28 -0.89 -9.00
CA GLN A 145 -29.36 0.18 -10.01
C GLN A 145 -30.80 0.48 -10.42
N PHE A 146 -31.62 -0.55 -10.66
CA PHE A 146 -33.05 -0.34 -10.93
C PHE A 146 -33.76 0.34 -9.75
N THR A 147 -33.41 -0.03 -8.52
CA THR A 147 -33.94 0.60 -7.30
C THR A 147 -33.56 2.08 -7.20
N CYS A 148 -32.30 2.43 -7.49
CA CYS A 148 -31.83 3.82 -7.49
C CYS A 148 -32.54 4.70 -8.54
N HIS A 149 -33.16 4.10 -9.55
CA HIS A 149 -33.93 4.80 -10.58
C HIS A 149 -35.44 4.57 -10.46
N LEU A 150 -35.93 4.11 -9.32
CA LEU A 150 -37.37 3.89 -9.09
C LEU A 150 -38.18 5.19 -9.20
N ASP A 151 -37.57 6.35 -8.94
CA ASP A 151 -38.24 7.65 -9.06
C ASP A 151 -38.74 7.93 -10.48
N LEU A 152 -38.14 7.29 -11.49
CA LEU A 152 -38.64 7.26 -12.86
C LEU A 152 -40.10 6.77 -12.93
N MET A 153 -40.42 5.72 -12.16
CA MET A 153 -41.77 5.16 -12.06
C MET A 153 -42.72 6.03 -11.23
N ARG A 154 -42.18 7.01 -10.50
CA ARG A 154 -42.95 7.96 -9.69
C ARG A 154 -43.24 9.27 -10.42
N GLY A 155 -42.96 9.33 -11.73
CA GLY A 155 -43.24 10.48 -12.58
C GLY A 155 -42.07 11.45 -12.75
N HIS A 156 -40.86 11.10 -12.31
CA HIS A 156 -39.66 11.89 -12.58
C HIS A 156 -39.08 11.51 -13.95
N GLY A 157 -39.55 12.19 -15.00
CA GLY A 157 -39.20 11.93 -16.41
C GLY A 157 -40.44 11.65 -17.26
N LYS A 158 -40.24 11.33 -18.54
CA LYS A 158 -41.34 10.90 -19.42
C LYS A 158 -41.84 9.52 -18.98
N GLU A 159 -43.16 9.33 -19.00
CA GLU A 159 -43.79 8.06 -18.64
C GLU A 159 -43.33 6.95 -19.59
N LEU A 160 -43.03 5.78 -19.02
CA LEU A 160 -42.58 4.64 -19.79
C LEU A 160 -43.75 3.90 -20.44
N PRO A 161 -43.58 3.39 -21.67
CA PRO A 161 -44.54 2.46 -22.25
C PRO A 161 -44.78 1.26 -21.31
N HIS A 162 -46.02 0.78 -21.22
CA HIS A 162 -46.40 -0.33 -20.33
C HIS A 162 -45.47 -1.55 -20.41
N LYS A 163 -45.00 -1.91 -21.61
CA LYS A 163 -44.03 -3.01 -21.80
C LYS A 163 -42.67 -2.74 -21.16
N HIS A 164 -42.16 -1.50 -21.24
CA HIS A 164 -40.91 -1.11 -20.60
C HIS A 164 -41.08 -1.04 -19.08
N ALA A 165 -42.20 -0.49 -18.59
CA ALA A 165 -42.52 -0.47 -17.16
C ALA A 165 -42.56 -1.89 -16.56
N ALA A 166 -43.26 -2.82 -17.21
CA ALA A 166 -43.31 -4.23 -16.77
C ALA A 166 -41.93 -4.90 -16.77
N LYS A 167 -41.10 -4.67 -17.81
CA LYS A 167 -39.75 -5.22 -17.89
C LYS A 167 -38.80 -4.62 -16.85
N PHE A 168 -38.95 -3.33 -16.53
CA PHE A 168 -38.21 -2.66 -15.47
C PHE A 168 -38.54 -3.25 -14.11
N MET A 169 -39.84 -3.41 -13.78
CA MET A 169 -40.26 -4.03 -12.52
C MET A 169 -39.76 -5.46 -12.38
N ARG A 170 -39.73 -6.23 -13.47
CA ARG A 170 -39.17 -7.58 -13.49
C ARG A 170 -37.69 -7.60 -13.05
N TYR A 171 -36.85 -6.75 -13.65
CA TYR A 171 -35.43 -6.68 -13.27
C TYR A 171 -35.21 -6.08 -11.88
N LEU A 172 -36.07 -5.16 -11.45
CA LEU A 172 -36.05 -4.63 -10.09
C LEU A 172 -36.34 -5.72 -9.05
N ASN A 173 -37.23 -6.67 -9.36
CA ASN A 173 -37.57 -7.81 -8.49
C ASN A 173 -36.55 -8.95 -8.53
N GLY A 174 -35.43 -8.82 -9.25
CA GLY A 174 -34.44 -9.89 -9.35
C GLY A 174 -34.82 -11.03 -10.28
N GLU A 175 -35.83 -10.84 -11.15
CA GLU A 175 -36.33 -11.90 -12.02
C GLU A 175 -35.49 -11.98 -13.32
N PHE A 176 -34.38 -12.73 -13.25
CA PHE A 176 -33.49 -13.02 -14.37
C PHE A 176 -33.55 -14.50 -14.76
N SER A 177 -33.84 -14.80 -16.03
CA SER A 177 -33.94 -16.19 -16.50
C SER A 177 -32.59 -16.83 -16.79
N GLN A 178 -31.56 -16.04 -17.10
CA GLN A 178 -30.22 -16.51 -17.47
C GLN A 178 -29.15 -15.45 -17.14
N PRO A 179 -27.89 -15.84 -16.82
CA PRO A 179 -26.82 -14.90 -16.50
C PRO A 179 -26.57 -13.82 -17.57
N ARG A 180 -26.74 -14.16 -18.86
CA ARG A 180 -26.60 -13.18 -19.96
C ARG A 180 -27.57 -12.00 -19.83
N GLN A 181 -28.72 -12.18 -19.19
CA GLN A 181 -29.70 -11.10 -19.00
C GLN A 181 -29.18 -9.96 -18.11
N LEU A 182 -28.14 -10.19 -17.29
CA LEU A 182 -27.58 -9.16 -16.42
C LEU A 182 -26.96 -8.01 -17.23
N GLY A 183 -26.23 -8.31 -18.31
CA GLY A 183 -25.71 -7.28 -19.23
C GLY A 183 -26.82 -6.59 -20.02
N VAL A 184 -27.78 -7.38 -20.53
CA VAL A 184 -28.96 -6.86 -21.24
C VAL A 184 -29.80 -5.94 -20.36
N ALA A 185 -29.86 -6.18 -19.04
CA ALA A 185 -30.59 -5.35 -18.10
C ALA A 185 -29.95 -3.96 -17.96
N LEU A 186 -28.62 -3.86 -17.94
CA LEU A 186 -27.92 -2.56 -17.92
C LEU A 186 -28.15 -1.77 -19.21
N VAL A 187 -28.08 -2.44 -20.38
CA VAL A 187 -28.41 -1.81 -21.67
C VAL A 187 -29.84 -1.29 -21.64
N PHE A 188 -30.80 -2.14 -21.26
CA PHE A 188 -32.20 -1.74 -21.16
C PHE A 188 -32.42 -0.57 -20.19
N LEU A 189 -31.78 -0.58 -19.03
CA LEU A 189 -31.86 0.51 -18.06
C LEU A 189 -31.36 1.82 -18.68
N SER A 190 -30.22 1.80 -19.38
CA SER A 190 -29.69 3.00 -20.02
C SER A 190 -30.57 3.55 -21.15
N GLU A 191 -31.20 2.69 -21.95
CA GLU A 191 -32.15 3.11 -22.99
C GLU A 191 -33.38 3.78 -22.38
N VAL A 192 -33.93 3.15 -21.34
CA VAL A 192 -35.09 3.66 -20.58
C VAL A 192 -34.78 5.01 -19.95
N LEU A 193 -33.60 5.16 -19.33
CA LEU A 193 -33.17 6.42 -18.75
C LEU A 193 -32.99 7.50 -19.82
N ARG A 194 -32.36 7.17 -20.95
CA ARG A 194 -32.20 8.13 -22.05
C ARG A 194 -33.55 8.65 -22.54
N ASP A 195 -34.48 7.73 -22.80
CA ASP A 195 -35.78 8.07 -23.37
C ASP A 195 -36.62 8.89 -22.38
N ALA A 196 -36.52 8.57 -21.09
CA ALA A 196 -37.28 9.25 -20.04
C ALA A 196 -36.76 10.65 -19.71
N TYR A 197 -35.43 10.85 -19.68
CA TYR A 197 -34.81 12.14 -19.36
C TYR A 197 -34.47 12.98 -20.60
N ASP A 198 -34.67 12.45 -21.81
CA ASP A 198 -34.29 13.08 -23.09
C ASP A 198 -32.80 13.47 -23.14
N HIS A 199 -31.98 12.70 -22.44
CA HIS A 199 -30.56 12.97 -22.27
C HIS A 199 -29.79 11.65 -22.27
N SER A 200 -28.65 11.60 -22.96
CA SER A 200 -27.80 10.42 -22.92
C SER A 200 -27.26 10.13 -21.51
N VAL A 201 -26.94 8.87 -21.23
CA VAL A 201 -26.54 8.33 -19.93
C VAL A 201 -25.03 8.41 -19.72
N LEU A 202 -24.59 8.67 -18.49
CA LEU A 202 -23.20 8.45 -18.08
C LEU A 202 -23.09 7.17 -17.25
N VAL A 203 -21.99 6.44 -17.42
CA VAL A 203 -21.70 5.24 -16.63
C VAL A 203 -20.44 5.48 -15.80
N LEU A 204 -20.56 5.36 -14.47
CA LEU A 204 -19.43 5.44 -13.55
C LEU A 204 -19.16 4.04 -13.01
N ILE A 205 -17.90 3.60 -13.03
CA ILE A 205 -17.51 2.26 -12.58
C ILE A 205 -16.34 2.38 -11.59
N ASP A 206 -16.59 2.01 -10.33
CA ASP A 206 -15.58 1.95 -9.28
C ASP A 206 -15.07 0.52 -9.09
N GLU A 207 -13.80 0.40 -8.68
CA GLU A 207 -13.11 -0.88 -8.43
C GLU A 207 -13.30 -1.90 -9.58
N TYR A 208 -13.20 -1.42 -10.83
CA TYR A 208 -13.57 -2.20 -12.02
C TYR A 208 -12.80 -3.54 -12.15
N ASP A 209 -11.59 -3.59 -11.60
CA ASP A 209 -10.67 -4.72 -11.60
C ASP A 209 -10.91 -5.71 -10.45
N ALA A 210 -11.71 -5.37 -9.44
CA ALA A 210 -11.98 -6.21 -8.27
C ALA A 210 -12.54 -7.61 -8.60
N PRO A 211 -13.51 -7.78 -9.53
CA PRO A 211 -14.01 -9.11 -9.88
C PRO A 211 -12.93 -10.00 -10.50
N THR A 212 -12.03 -9.39 -11.29
CA THR A 212 -10.91 -10.11 -11.91
C THR A 212 -9.93 -10.55 -10.84
N SER A 213 -9.57 -9.65 -9.92
CA SER A 213 -8.70 -9.95 -8.77
C SER A 213 -9.24 -11.11 -7.92
N ALA A 214 -10.51 -11.06 -7.52
CA ALA A 214 -11.12 -12.12 -6.72
C ALA A 214 -11.19 -13.47 -7.45
N SER A 215 -11.44 -13.46 -8.75
CA SER A 215 -11.52 -14.69 -9.56
C SER A 215 -10.20 -15.44 -9.66
N ILE A 216 -9.08 -14.73 -9.54
CA ILE A 216 -7.74 -15.30 -9.64
C ILE A 216 -7.46 -16.19 -8.41
N GLU A 217 -7.85 -15.73 -7.22
CA GLU A 217 -7.74 -16.49 -5.97
C GLU A 217 -8.51 -17.81 -6.01
N HIS A 218 -9.72 -17.76 -6.60
CA HIS A 218 -10.66 -18.89 -6.64
C HIS A 218 -10.69 -19.63 -7.98
N LYS A 219 -9.77 -19.34 -8.91
CA LYS A 219 -9.54 -20.05 -10.17
C LYS A 219 -10.73 -20.09 -11.16
N TYR A 220 -11.52 -19.01 -11.25
CA TYR A 220 -12.61 -18.87 -12.24
C TYR A 220 -12.45 -17.65 -13.18
N THR A 221 -11.22 -17.15 -13.35
CA THR A 221 -10.89 -15.95 -14.15
C THR A 221 -11.32 -16.03 -15.62
N THR A 222 -11.35 -17.23 -16.21
CA THR A 222 -11.80 -17.39 -17.61
C THR A 222 -13.29 -17.04 -17.74
N GLN A 223 -14.12 -17.52 -16.82
CA GLN A 223 -15.55 -17.24 -16.79
C GLN A 223 -15.82 -15.74 -16.57
N VAL A 224 -15.08 -15.11 -15.65
CA VAL A 224 -15.14 -13.65 -15.39
C VAL A 224 -14.80 -12.86 -16.65
N ASN A 225 -13.71 -13.21 -17.34
CA ASN A 225 -13.30 -12.52 -18.56
C ASN A 225 -14.34 -12.63 -19.69
N VAL A 226 -14.95 -13.81 -19.87
CA VAL A 226 -16.01 -13.98 -20.86
C VAL A 226 -17.25 -13.17 -20.47
N PHE A 227 -17.67 -13.26 -19.22
CA PHE A 227 -18.87 -12.60 -18.72
C PHE A 227 -18.78 -11.08 -18.81
N PHE A 228 -17.77 -10.46 -18.18
CA PHE A 228 -17.61 -9.01 -18.21
C PHE A 228 -17.24 -8.49 -19.60
N GLY A 229 -16.59 -9.32 -20.43
CA GLY A 229 -16.30 -8.97 -21.82
C GLY A 229 -17.57 -8.75 -22.62
N ILE A 230 -18.59 -9.59 -22.40
CA ILE A 230 -19.91 -9.43 -23.00
C ILE A 230 -20.63 -8.23 -22.39
N VAL A 231 -20.76 -8.20 -21.05
CA VAL A 231 -21.53 -7.15 -20.34
C VAL A 231 -21.05 -5.75 -20.69
N PHE A 232 -19.75 -5.47 -20.58
CA PHE A 232 -19.25 -4.12 -20.84
C PHE A 232 -19.13 -3.80 -22.33
N SER A 233 -18.93 -4.78 -23.21
CA SER A 233 -19.00 -4.54 -24.65
C SER A 233 -20.43 -4.20 -25.10
N GLU A 234 -21.44 -4.83 -24.52
CA GLU A 234 -22.84 -4.46 -24.76
C GLU A 234 -23.14 -3.06 -24.20
N LEU A 235 -22.77 -2.79 -22.94
CA LEU A 235 -23.08 -1.53 -22.26
C LEU A 235 -22.32 -0.31 -22.79
N LEU A 236 -21.02 -0.42 -23.07
CA LEU A 236 -20.15 0.75 -23.32
C LEU A 236 -19.80 0.93 -24.79
N LYS A 237 -19.81 -0.13 -25.60
CA LYS A 237 -19.40 -0.04 -27.02
C LYS A 237 -20.58 -0.02 -27.99
N SER A 238 -21.57 -0.89 -27.77
CA SER A 238 -22.65 -1.11 -28.74
C SER A 238 -23.90 -0.28 -28.43
N ASN A 239 -23.91 0.41 -27.29
CA ASN A 239 -25.08 1.08 -26.75
C ASN A 239 -25.01 2.59 -26.99
N THR A 240 -25.89 3.06 -27.88
CA THR A 240 -25.98 4.48 -28.25
C THR A 240 -26.63 5.35 -27.17
N ALA A 241 -27.19 4.75 -26.11
CA ALA A 241 -27.71 5.52 -24.98
C ALA A 241 -26.62 6.06 -24.06
N VAL A 242 -25.42 5.47 -24.06
CA VAL A 242 -24.30 5.89 -23.21
C VAL A 242 -23.45 6.95 -23.93
N ARG A 243 -23.27 8.11 -23.29
CA ARG A 243 -22.48 9.23 -23.83
C ARG A 243 -21.03 9.20 -23.41
N GLY A 244 -20.74 8.68 -22.22
CA GLY A 244 -19.40 8.63 -21.67
C GLY A 244 -19.34 7.73 -20.45
N CYS A 245 -18.11 7.35 -20.09
CA CYS A 245 -17.84 6.46 -18.97
C CYS A 245 -16.55 6.84 -18.27
N LEU A 246 -16.57 6.90 -16.93
CA LEU A 246 -15.37 6.97 -16.12
C LEU A 246 -15.23 5.70 -15.30
N MET A 247 -14.19 4.94 -15.58
CA MET A 247 -13.79 3.75 -14.84
C MET A 247 -12.57 4.08 -14.00
N VAL A 248 -12.57 3.62 -12.75
CA VAL A 248 -11.43 3.78 -11.85
C VAL A 248 -11.05 2.43 -11.24
N GLY A 249 -9.75 2.20 -11.10
CA GLY A 249 -9.21 0.98 -10.51
C GLY A 249 -7.72 1.05 -10.27
N ILE A 250 -7.12 -0.10 -9.99
CA ILE A 250 -5.69 -0.20 -9.66
C ILE A 250 -4.90 -0.60 -10.92
N ALA A 251 -5.17 -1.80 -11.41
CA ALA A 251 -4.39 -2.45 -12.47
C ALA A 251 -5.15 -2.39 -13.79
N ARG A 252 -4.45 -2.34 -14.94
CA ARG A 252 -5.08 -2.49 -16.26
C ARG A 252 -5.35 -3.98 -16.55
N VAL A 253 -6.62 -4.39 -16.62
CA VAL A 253 -6.95 -5.72 -17.13
C VAL A 253 -6.56 -5.77 -18.61
N ALA A 254 -5.74 -6.75 -19.00
CA ALA A 254 -5.19 -6.82 -20.36
C ALA A 254 -6.25 -6.88 -21.45
N LYS A 255 -5.85 -6.51 -22.68
CA LYS A 255 -6.64 -6.78 -23.90
C LYS A 255 -6.87 -8.26 -24.16
N SER A 256 -6.15 -9.18 -23.53
CA SER A 256 -6.44 -10.61 -23.56
C SER A 256 -7.51 -11.04 -22.54
N GLY A 257 -7.90 -10.13 -21.63
CA GLY A 257 -9.04 -10.26 -20.73
C GLY A 257 -10.30 -9.60 -21.30
N TRP A 258 -11.22 -9.21 -20.43
CA TRP A 258 -12.52 -8.66 -20.85
C TRP A 258 -12.45 -7.26 -21.50
N MET A 259 -11.34 -6.53 -21.34
CA MET A 259 -11.13 -5.23 -21.99
C MET A 259 -10.79 -5.33 -23.49
N SER A 260 -10.56 -6.53 -24.05
CA SER A 260 -10.35 -6.76 -25.50
C SER A 260 -11.32 -5.99 -26.38
N GLY A 261 -12.61 -6.03 -26.03
CA GLY A 261 -13.69 -5.43 -26.79
C GLY A 261 -13.70 -3.90 -26.74
N LEU A 262 -13.11 -3.28 -25.72
CA LEU A 262 -13.26 -1.87 -25.35
C LEU A 262 -12.08 -1.01 -25.84
N ASN A 263 -11.76 -1.12 -27.13
CA ASN A 263 -10.62 -0.44 -27.74
C ASN A 263 -10.74 1.09 -27.87
N HIS A 264 -11.91 1.66 -27.58
CA HIS A 264 -12.17 3.11 -27.59
C HIS A 264 -11.92 3.77 -26.23
N ILE A 265 -11.65 3.00 -25.16
CA ILE A 265 -11.37 3.53 -23.83
C ILE A 265 -9.95 4.10 -23.79
N GLU A 266 -9.84 5.38 -23.47
CA GLU A 266 -8.56 6.05 -23.19
C GLU A 266 -8.08 5.69 -21.78
N VAL A 267 -6.81 5.32 -21.63
CA VAL A 267 -6.26 4.85 -20.36
C VAL A 267 -5.29 5.87 -19.79
N PHE A 268 -5.60 6.37 -18.59
CA PHE A 268 -4.81 7.33 -17.85
C PHE A 268 -4.07 6.62 -16.71
N SER A 269 -2.90 6.06 -17.03
CA SER A 269 -1.96 5.57 -16.02
C SER A 269 -1.25 6.73 -15.33
N MET A 270 -0.73 6.48 -14.12
CA MET A 270 -0.05 7.53 -13.36
C MET A 270 1.22 8.07 -14.04
N HIS A 271 1.87 7.27 -14.88
CA HIS A 271 3.05 7.68 -15.66
C HIS A 271 2.74 8.25 -17.04
N ALA A 272 1.46 8.37 -17.43
CA ALA A 272 1.10 8.93 -18.73
C ALA A 272 1.52 10.40 -18.81
N GLN A 273 2.20 10.80 -19.89
CA GLN A 273 2.74 12.15 -20.05
C GLN A 273 1.65 13.24 -20.18
N ASP A 274 0.49 12.86 -20.69
CA ASP A 274 -0.67 13.74 -20.89
C ASP A 274 -1.80 13.35 -19.93
N ASP A 275 -1.46 13.06 -18.67
CA ASP A 275 -2.44 12.64 -17.67
C ASP A 275 -3.31 13.82 -17.22
N ALA A 276 -4.50 13.90 -17.81
CA ALA A 276 -5.53 14.87 -17.45
C ALA A 276 -5.98 14.78 -15.99
N TYR A 277 -5.76 13.64 -15.35
CA TYR A 277 -6.15 13.35 -13.97
C TYR A 277 -4.97 13.36 -13.00
N ALA A 278 -3.81 13.90 -13.40
CA ALA A 278 -2.56 13.82 -12.63
C ALA A 278 -2.72 14.23 -11.16
N THR A 279 -3.49 15.29 -10.89
CA THR A 279 -3.72 15.82 -9.53
C THR A 279 -5.11 15.53 -8.97
N SER A 280 -5.99 14.80 -9.67
CA SER A 280 -7.39 14.63 -9.26
C SER A 280 -7.64 13.64 -8.12
N PHE A 281 -6.68 12.74 -7.86
CA PHE A 281 -6.87 11.60 -6.92
C PHE A 281 -5.91 11.63 -5.73
N LEU A 282 -4.75 12.27 -5.84
CA LEU A 282 -3.76 12.36 -4.78
C LEU A 282 -3.56 13.82 -4.37
N PHE A 283 -2.89 14.07 -3.24
CA PHE A 283 -2.63 15.44 -2.79
C PHE A 283 -1.32 16.00 -3.32
N THR A 284 -1.34 17.24 -3.77
CA THR A 284 -0.15 18.06 -4.03
C THR A 284 0.40 18.62 -2.73
N ARG A 285 1.61 19.19 -2.76
CA ARG A 285 2.18 19.85 -1.58
C ARG A 285 1.30 20.99 -1.07
N GLY A 286 0.83 21.88 -1.93
CA GLY A 286 -0.03 23.00 -1.54
C GLY A 286 -1.32 22.55 -0.84
N GLU A 287 -1.90 21.43 -1.28
CA GLU A 287 -3.09 20.86 -0.62
C GLU A 287 -2.77 20.30 0.77
N VAL A 288 -1.60 19.68 0.97
CA VAL A 288 -1.17 19.21 2.29
C VAL A 288 -0.86 20.38 3.22
N ASP A 289 -0.23 21.44 2.71
CA ASP A 289 0.09 22.64 3.49
C ASP A 289 -1.20 23.29 4.01
N LEU A 290 -2.25 23.43 3.19
CA LEU A 290 -3.56 23.94 3.64
C LEU A 290 -4.19 23.08 4.76
N LEU A 291 -4.07 21.75 4.67
CA LEU A 291 -4.58 20.84 5.71
C LEU A 291 -3.80 20.97 7.03
N LEU A 292 -2.48 21.20 6.95
CA LEU A 292 -1.64 21.44 8.12
C LEU A 292 -2.01 22.76 8.80
N GLU A 293 -2.15 23.83 8.03
CA GLU A 293 -2.59 25.15 8.52
C GLU A 293 -3.95 25.06 9.23
N GLU A 294 -4.91 24.34 8.63
CA GLU A 294 -6.21 24.12 9.23
C GLU A 294 -6.12 23.33 10.55
N SER A 295 -5.25 22.31 10.61
CA SER A 295 -5.02 21.54 11.83
C SER A 295 -4.43 22.39 12.94
N VAL A 296 -3.45 23.25 12.63
CA VAL A 296 -2.85 24.21 13.57
C VAL A 296 -3.92 25.16 14.11
N ALA A 297 -4.73 25.74 13.22
CA ALA A 297 -5.80 26.66 13.60
C ALA A 297 -6.84 26.02 14.54
N LYS A 298 -7.08 24.71 14.42
CA LYS A 298 -8.10 23.98 15.22
C LYS A 298 -7.58 23.36 16.51
N ASN A 299 -6.35 22.85 16.50
CA ASN A 299 -5.81 22.06 17.61
C ASN A 299 -4.92 22.86 18.57
N GLY A 300 -4.58 24.11 18.25
CA GLY A 300 -3.84 25.01 19.14
C GLY A 300 -2.46 24.47 19.53
N LYS A 301 -2.25 24.18 20.83
CA LYS A 301 -0.95 23.97 21.51
C LYS A 301 -0.20 22.66 21.21
N ARG A 302 -0.69 21.79 20.32
CA ARG A 302 0.07 20.59 19.91
C ARG A 302 1.10 21.01 18.88
N GLU A 303 2.33 20.53 19.02
CA GLU A 303 3.31 20.68 17.94
C GLU A 303 2.72 20.03 16.67
N PRO A 304 2.55 20.80 15.58
CA PRO A 304 2.02 20.27 14.35
C PRO A 304 3.05 19.38 13.67
N LEU A 305 2.57 18.38 12.94
CA LEU A 305 3.42 17.61 12.03
C LEU A 305 4.05 18.55 11.00
N SER A 306 5.34 18.39 10.75
CA SER A 306 6.01 19.16 9.69
C SER A 306 5.74 18.54 8.32
N ILE A 307 5.66 19.39 7.30
CA ILE A 307 5.54 18.97 5.90
C ILE A 307 6.71 18.05 5.50
N ASP A 308 7.93 18.31 5.99
CA ASP A 308 9.10 17.48 5.69
C ASP A 308 8.96 16.06 6.22
N THR A 309 8.39 15.90 7.41
CA THR A 309 8.13 14.57 8.00
C THR A 309 7.08 13.82 7.18
N LEU A 310 5.99 14.50 6.81
CA LEU A 310 4.95 13.93 5.95
C LEU A 310 5.48 13.60 4.55
N GLN A 311 6.40 14.40 4.02
CA GLN A 311 7.00 14.18 2.72
C GLN A 311 7.87 12.93 2.71
N LYS A 312 8.71 12.74 3.74
CA LYS A 312 9.54 11.53 3.89
C LYS A 312 8.67 10.26 4.01
N HIS A 313 7.54 10.34 4.70
CA HIS A 313 6.74 9.15 5.04
C HIS A 313 5.62 8.82 4.04
N TYR A 314 5.03 9.82 3.36
CA TYR A 314 3.81 9.65 2.55
C TYR A 314 3.86 10.24 1.12
N ASN A 315 4.87 11.04 0.77
CA ASN A 315 5.05 11.59 -0.59
C ASN A 315 5.87 10.65 -1.48
N SER A 316 5.93 10.90 -2.78
CA SER A 316 6.84 10.32 -3.80
C SER A 316 6.12 9.48 -4.87
N TYR A 317 4.79 9.52 -4.91
CA TYR A 317 4.08 9.10 -6.10
C TYR A 317 4.22 10.18 -7.16
N LYS A 318 4.69 9.82 -8.36
CA LYS A 318 5.00 10.78 -9.42
C LYS A 318 4.02 10.64 -10.58
N ALA A 319 3.33 11.73 -10.90
CA ALA A 319 2.46 11.85 -12.08
C ALA A 319 2.96 12.94 -13.03
N PHE A 320 2.46 12.97 -14.27
CA PHE A 320 2.84 13.97 -15.27
C PHE A 320 1.64 14.82 -15.65
N ARG A 321 1.72 16.11 -15.36
CA ARG A 321 0.70 17.06 -15.80
C ARG A 321 0.87 17.33 -17.29
N GLN A 322 -0.25 17.52 -17.97
CA GLN A 322 -0.29 17.99 -19.37
C GLN A 322 0.53 19.28 -19.56
N THR A 323 0.49 20.14 -18.54
CA THR A 323 1.24 21.40 -18.47
C THR A 323 2.04 21.47 -17.16
N GLY A 324 3.31 21.87 -17.23
CA GLY A 324 4.17 22.03 -16.05
C GLY A 324 4.92 20.76 -15.59
N GLY A 325 4.85 19.66 -16.36
CA GLY A 325 5.72 18.49 -16.17
C GLY A 325 5.40 17.63 -14.94
N PRO A 326 6.39 16.89 -14.39
CA PRO A 326 6.16 15.98 -13.29
C PRO A 326 5.64 16.68 -12.03
N VAL A 327 4.80 15.99 -11.28
CA VAL A 327 4.30 16.39 -9.96
C VAL A 327 4.48 15.26 -8.97
N LEU A 328 4.96 15.59 -7.77
CA LEU A 328 5.06 14.67 -6.65
C LEU A 328 3.80 14.77 -5.79
N LEU A 329 3.27 13.62 -5.41
CA LEU A 329 1.96 13.50 -4.81
C LEU A 329 2.01 12.66 -3.53
N PHE A 330 1.13 13.01 -2.59
CA PHE A 330 0.93 12.36 -1.31
C PHE A 330 -0.30 11.46 -1.33
N ASN A 331 -0.27 10.36 -0.57
CA ASN A 331 -1.46 9.54 -0.35
C ASN A 331 -2.49 10.27 0.55
N PRO A 332 -3.72 10.55 0.06
CA PRO A 332 -4.73 11.27 0.82
C PRO A 332 -5.13 10.60 2.13
N TRP A 333 -5.30 9.28 2.12
CA TRP A 333 -5.69 8.53 3.32
C TRP A 333 -4.62 8.66 4.41
N SER A 334 -3.36 8.44 4.07
CA SER A 334 -2.26 8.54 5.03
C SER A 334 -2.11 9.96 5.57
N ILE A 335 -2.25 10.99 4.73
CA ILE A 335 -2.18 12.41 5.15
C ILE A 335 -3.32 12.76 6.11
N VAL A 336 -4.58 12.50 5.75
CA VAL A 336 -5.71 12.86 6.61
C VAL A 336 -5.61 12.12 7.93
N GLN A 337 -5.25 10.82 7.94
CA GLN A 337 -5.06 10.07 9.17
C GLN A 337 -3.92 10.61 10.03
N ALA A 338 -2.78 10.96 9.42
CA ALA A 338 -1.65 11.51 10.15
C ALA A 338 -2.01 12.83 10.84
N ILE A 339 -2.69 13.73 10.13
CA ILE A 339 -3.09 15.03 10.66
C ILE A 339 -4.18 14.86 11.73
N THR A 340 -5.23 14.06 11.47
CA THR A 340 -6.32 13.82 12.43
C THR A 340 -5.80 13.17 13.72
N LYS A 341 -4.84 12.25 13.64
CA LYS A 341 -4.26 11.56 14.81
C LYS A 341 -3.05 12.29 15.40
N ASN A 342 -2.56 13.34 14.74
CA ASN A 342 -1.30 14.02 15.03
C ASN A 342 -0.13 13.04 15.22
N ALA A 343 0.00 12.04 14.35
CA ALA A 343 1.02 11.00 14.44
C ALA A 343 1.40 10.43 13.07
N VAL A 344 2.70 10.20 12.85
CA VAL A 344 3.20 9.53 11.65
C VAL A 344 3.25 8.02 11.91
N ARG A 345 2.49 7.25 11.11
CA ARG A 345 2.32 5.79 11.24
C ARG A 345 2.04 5.20 9.85
N ASN A 346 1.96 3.87 9.75
CA ASN A 346 1.74 3.19 8.47
C ASN A 346 0.25 2.96 8.18
N PHE A 347 -0.50 4.03 7.94
CA PHE A 347 -1.94 4.01 7.69
C PHE A 347 -2.38 3.32 6.38
N TRP A 348 -1.55 3.33 5.35
CA TRP A 348 -1.84 2.68 4.06
C TRP A 348 -1.70 1.17 4.17
N THR A 349 -0.60 0.70 4.77
CA THR A 349 -0.26 -0.74 4.88
C THR A 349 -1.21 -1.48 5.81
N ASP A 350 -1.71 -0.81 6.85
CA ASP A 350 -2.64 -1.39 7.83
C ASP A 350 -4.02 -1.71 7.21
N THR A 351 -4.28 -1.28 5.97
CA THR A 351 -5.60 -1.34 5.35
C THR A 351 -5.78 -2.39 4.24
N GLY A 352 -4.78 -3.23 3.99
CA GLY A 352 -4.91 -4.36 3.08
C GLY A 352 -3.57 -4.97 2.63
N TYR A 353 -3.18 -6.06 3.30
CA TYR A 353 -2.13 -6.97 2.87
C TYR A 353 -2.53 -7.64 1.55
N ASP A 354 -1.58 -7.80 0.61
CA ASP A 354 -1.77 -8.59 -0.60
C ASP A 354 -0.92 -9.88 -0.53
N PRO A 355 -1.44 -10.95 0.11
CA PRO A 355 -0.73 -12.23 0.22
C PRO A 355 -0.42 -12.86 -1.13
N MET A 356 -1.18 -12.49 -2.17
CA MET A 356 -0.96 -13.00 -3.50
C MET A 356 0.35 -12.44 -4.08
N LEU A 357 0.57 -11.12 -3.99
CA LEU A 357 1.79 -10.48 -4.48
C LEU A 357 3.03 -10.97 -3.73
N GLU A 358 2.98 -11.00 -2.41
CA GLU A 358 4.13 -11.43 -1.60
C GLU A 358 4.61 -12.84 -1.98
N ARG A 359 3.70 -13.81 -2.08
CA ARG A 359 4.05 -15.20 -2.43
C ARG A 359 4.71 -15.34 -3.80
N GLN A 360 4.42 -14.44 -4.73
CA GLN A 360 4.99 -14.50 -6.07
C GLN A 360 6.40 -13.92 -6.14
N LEU A 361 6.74 -12.94 -5.30
CA LEU A 361 8.07 -12.31 -5.30
C LEU A 361 9.20 -13.32 -5.17
N TRP A 362 8.98 -14.38 -4.38
CA TRP A 362 10.01 -15.33 -4.01
C TRP A 362 10.17 -16.52 -4.98
N LYS A 363 9.21 -16.70 -5.89
CA LYS A 363 9.25 -17.71 -6.95
C LYS A 363 9.94 -17.22 -8.24
N THR A 364 10.49 -16.01 -8.21
CA THR A 364 11.08 -15.33 -9.37
C THR A 364 12.54 -15.69 -9.61
N SER A 365 13.05 -15.25 -10.77
CA SER A 365 14.45 -15.40 -11.15
C SER A 365 15.39 -14.68 -10.18
N LYS A 366 16.66 -15.02 -10.33
CA LYS A 366 17.78 -14.37 -9.67
C LYS A 366 17.85 -12.87 -9.98
N ALA A 367 17.62 -12.46 -11.24
CA ALA A 367 17.68 -11.05 -11.64
C ALA A 367 16.57 -10.23 -10.97
N PHE A 368 15.37 -10.80 -10.81
CA PHE A 368 14.28 -10.17 -10.09
C PHE A 368 14.65 -9.89 -8.62
N ARG A 369 15.21 -10.89 -7.94
CA ARG A 369 15.64 -10.77 -6.53
C ARG A 369 16.75 -9.74 -6.33
N ASP A 370 17.65 -9.58 -7.31
CA ASP A 370 18.68 -8.54 -7.29
C ASP A 370 18.08 -7.13 -7.39
N ASN A 371 17.02 -6.97 -8.18
CA ASN A 371 16.26 -5.72 -8.25
C ASN A 371 15.51 -5.44 -6.95
N VAL A 372 14.84 -6.44 -6.35
CA VAL A 372 14.22 -6.30 -5.01
C VAL A 372 15.24 -5.82 -3.98
N THR A 373 16.42 -6.44 -3.99
CA THR A 373 17.51 -6.06 -3.06
C THR A 373 17.95 -4.61 -3.26
N SER A 374 18.04 -4.15 -4.51
CA SER A 374 18.41 -2.76 -4.82
C SER A 374 17.31 -1.77 -4.43
N LEU A 375 16.03 -2.13 -4.62
CA LEU A 375 14.88 -1.35 -4.16
C LEU A 375 14.88 -1.17 -2.64
N VAL A 376 15.08 -2.27 -1.90
CA VAL A 376 15.21 -2.25 -0.43
C VAL A 376 16.44 -1.44 -0.02
N ALA A 377 17.48 -1.40 -0.83
CA ALA A 377 18.63 -0.53 -0.62
C ALA A 377 18.36 0.97 -0.87
N ARG A 378 17.11 1.41 -1.11
CA ARG A 378 16.74 2.79 -1.51
C ARG A 378 17.35 3.21 -2.85
N GLU A 379 17.73 2.24 -3.69
CA GLU A 379 18.21 2.51 -5.04
C GLU A 379 17.04 2.45 -6.02
N SER A 380 17.13 3.22 -7.10
CA SER A 380 16.21 3.09 -8.22
C SER A 380 16.71 2.00 -9.18
N VAL A 381 15.79 1.22 -9.73
CA VAL A 381 16.10 0.08 -10.60
C VAL A 381 15.42 0.23 -11.95
N SER A 382 16.13 -0.14 -13.02
CA SER A 382 15.54 -0.22 -14.35
C SER A 382 14.73 -1.50 -14.48
N LEU A 383 13.41 -1.36 -14.63
CA LEU A 383 12.47 -2.47 -14.74
C LEU A 383 11.70 -2.37 -16.04
N THR A 384 11.37 -3.52 -16.61
CA THR A 384 10.31 -3.61 -17.61
C THR A 384 9.01 -3.96 -16.90
N ILE A 385 8.02 -3.07 -16.98
CA ILE A 385 6.67 -3.32 -16.45
C ILE A 385 5.74 -3.75 -17.58
N ASP A 386 4.83 -4.68 -17.29
CA ASP A 386 3.70 -4.96 -18.17
C ASP A 386 2.55 -4.00 -17.83
N GLU A 387 2.21 -3.12 -18.77
CA GLU A 387 1.10 -2.17 -18.64
C GLU A 387 -0.27 -2.83 -18.88
N GLN A 388 -0.31 -4.05 -19.42
CA GLN A 388 -1.54 -4.79 -19.72
C GLN A 388 -1.51 -6.12 -18.98
N LEU A 389 -1.93 -6.10 -17.72
CA LEU A 389 -1.84 -7.26 -16.84
C LEU A 389 -2.83 -8.35 -17.28
N SER A 390 -2.29 -9.37 -17.96
CA SER A 390 -3.02 -10.55 -18.40
C SER A 390 -2.89 -11.67 -17.38
N ILE A 391 -3.44 -11.48 -16.17
CA ILE A 391 -3.34 -12.47 -15.12
C ILE A 391 -4.48 -13.46 -15.29
N ARG A 392 -4.22 -14.54 -16.01
CA ARG A 392 -5.14 -15.67 -16.17
C ARG A 392 -4.89 -16.77 -15.12
N ASP A 393 -3.64 -16.87 -14.68
CA ASP A 393 -3.13 -17.92 -13.82
C ASP A 393 -1.92 -17.37 -13.04
N LEU A 394 -1.99 -17.42 -11.71
CA LEU A 394 -0.90 -16.93 -10.85
C LEU A 394 0.37 -17.77 -10.96
N ASP A 395 0.24 -19.06 -11.28
CA ASP A 395 1.40 -19.95 -11.38
C ASP A 395 2.20 -19.71 -12.67
N LYS A 396 1.69 -18.87 -13.58
CA LYS A 396 2.31 -18.52 -14.87
C LYS A 396 2.52 -17.02 -15.03
N ILE A 397 2.44 -16.26 -13.95
CA ILE A 397 2.65 -14.81 -14.01
C ILE A 397 4.11 -14.51 -14.40
N THR A 398 4.29 -13.58 -15.32
CA THR A 398 5.63 -13.17 -15.77
C THR A 398 6.20 -12.12 -14.83
N GLU A 399 7.52 -12.02 -14.75
CA GLU A 399 8.18 -11.00 -13.93
C GLU A 399 7.78 -9.55 -14.29
N PRO A 400 7.67 -9.15 -15.57
CA PRO A 400 7.12 -7.84 -15.93
C PRO A 400 5.70 -7.60 -15.41
N ALA A 401 4.86 -8.63 -15.36
CA ALA A 401 3.51 -8.53 -14.80
C ALA A 401 3.54 -8.38 -13.27
N ILE A 402 4.45 -9.05 -12.57
CA ILE A 402 4.67 -8.83 -11.13
C ILE A 402 5.12 -7.38 -10.89
N TRP A 403 6.09 -6.87 -11.66
CA TRP A 403 6.53 -5.47 -11.53
C TRP A 403 5.41 -4.47 -11.84
N GLY A 404 4.62 -4.73 -12.88
CA GLY A 404 3.43 -3.94 -13.20
C GLY A 404 2.42 -3.92 -12.05
N LEU A 405 2.12 -5.07 -11.46
CA LEU A 405 1.22 -5.15 -10.30
C LEU A 405 1.74 -4.37 -9.09
N LEU A 406 3.03 -4.50 -8.76
CA LEU A 406 3.66 -3.75 -7.68
C LEU A 406 3.56 -2.25 -7.92
N TYR A 407 3.82 -1.80 -9.15
CA TYR A 407 3.70 -0.41 -9.53
C TYR A 407 2.26 0.11 -9.42
N TYR A 408 1.31 -0.53 -10.10
CA TYR A 408 -0.08 -0.09 -10.11
C TYR A 408 -0.73 -0.15 -8.72
N SER A 409 -0.35 -1.12 -7.89
CA SER A 409 -0.85 -1.25 -6.51
C SER A 409 -0.31 -0.18 -5.57
N GLY A 410 0.80 0.48 -5.93
CA GLY A 410 1.43 1.54 -5.13
C GLY A 410 2.69 1.11 -4.36
N TYR A 411 3.18 -0.12 -4.56
CA TYR A 411 4.43 -0.59 -3.96
C TYR A 411 5.68 -0.01 -4.62
N LEU A 412 5.54 0.52 -5.84
CA LEU A 412 6.58 1.23 -6.59
C LEU A 412 6.07 2.55 -7.14
N SER A 413 6.99 3.49 -7.37
CA SER A 413 6.77 4.75 -8.07
C SER A 413 7.90 4.99 -9.07
N VAL A 414 7.65 5.86 -10.06
CA VAL A 414 8.64 6.20 -11.07
C VAL A 414 9.69 7.16 -10.48
N ALA A 415 10.94 6.72 -10.50
CA ALA A 415 12.08 7.54 -10.09
C ALA A 415 12.52 8.45 -11.24
N GLU A 416 12.72 7.87 -12.43
CA GLU A 416 13.24 8.56 -13.62
C GLU A 416 12.44 8.18 -14.86
N PHE A 417 12.41 9.10 -15.81
CA PHE A 417 11.83 8.93 -17.13
C PHE A 417 12.94 8.91 -18.18
N SER A 418 12.71 8.24 -19.30
CA SER A 418 13.68 8.19 -20.40
C SER A 418 13.81 9.55 -21.10
N GLU A 419 15.02 9.92 -21.53
CA GLU A 419 15.31 11.20 -22.19
C GLU A 419 14.66 11.33 -23.59
N ASP A 420 14.35 10.19 -24.21
CA ASP A 420 13.95 10.01 -25.61
C ASP A 420 12.43 9.87 -25.83
N GLY A 421 11.62 10.01 -24.79
CA GLY A 421 10.17 9.89 -24.94
C GLY A 421 9.40 9.69 -23.64
N GLY A 422 10.06 9.81 -22.48
CA GLY A 422 9.50 9.78 -21.14
C GLY A 422 8.52 8.64 -20.86
N LEU A 423 8.95 7.42 -21.20
CA LEU A 423 8.50 6.22 -20.52
C LEU A 423 9.22 6.12 -19.15
N PRO A 424 8.62 5.46 -18.15
CA PRO A 424 9.30 5.13 -16.90
C PRO A 424 10.59 4.34 -17.20
N SER A 425 11.74 4.89 -16.82
CA SER A 425 13.05 4.25 -17.03
C SER A 425 13.59 3.59 -15.77
N LYS A 426 13.28 4.17 -14.60
CA LYS A 426 13.63 3.61 -13.30
C LYS A 426 12.49 3.73 -12.30
N PHE A 427 12.42 2.75 -11.42
CA PHE A 427 11.42 2.63 -10.37
C PHE A 427 12.08 2.59 -9.00
N GLN A 428 11.35 3.06 -7.99
CA GLN A 428 11.79 3.05 -6.60
C GLN A 428 10.61 2.72 -5.67
N ILE A 429 10.92 2.29 -4.45
CA ILE A 429 9.93 2.29 -3.37
C ILE A 429 9.56 3.75 -3.07
N PRO A 430 8.26 4.12 -3.06
CA PRO A 430 7.87 5.53 -2.99
C PRO A 430 8.30 6.18 -1.67
N ASN A 431 8.00 5.59 -0.52
CA ASN A 431 8.17 6.25 0.76
C ASN A 431 8.42 5.28 1.91
N GLU A 432 8.64 5.84 3.10
CA GLU A 432 8.94 5.06 4.30
C GLU A 432 7.76 4.16 4.73
N GLU A 433 6.53 4.62 4.54
CA GLU A 433 5.33 3.81 4.82
C GLU A 433 5.33 2.53 3.99
N VAL A 434 5.50 2.64 2.66
CA VAL A 434 5.52 1.49 1.76
C VAL A 434 6.77 0.63 1.96
N ARG A 435 7.92 1.25 2.27
CA ARG A 435 9.16 0.54 2.61
C ARG A 435 8.97 -0.39 3.80
N SER A 436 8.28 0.06 4.83
CA SER A 436 8.02 -0.78 6.00
C SER A 436 7.26 -2.06 5.66
N GLU A 437 6.41 -2.04 4.62
CA GLU A 437 5.70 -3.23 4.13
C GLU A 437 6.63 -4.16 3.35
N TRP A 438 7.52 -3.62 2.52
CA TRP A 438 8.59 -4.41 1.89
C TRP A 438 9.46 -5.10 2.94
N ASP A 439 9.83 -4.40 4.01
CA ASP A 439 10.62 -4.97 5.10
C ASP A 439 9.86 -6.11 5.81
N LYS A 440 8.53 -5.97 6.01
CA LYS A 440 7.68 -7.05 6.54
C LYS A 440 7.62 -8.26 5.61
N TRP A 441 7.52 -8.06 4.29
CA TRP A 441 7.48 -9.15 3.30
C TRP A 441 8.77 -9.94 3.29
N ILE A 442 9.90 -9.23 3.32
CA ILE A 442 11.23 -9.85 3.44
C ILE A 442 11.30 -10.63 4.75
N HIS A 443 10.91 -10.01 5.86
CA HIS A 443 10.88 -10.69 7.15
C HIS A 443 10.07 -11.99 7.13
N ARG A 444 8.82 -11.95 6.64
CA ARG A 444 7.96 -13.13 6.57
C ARG A 444 8.55 -14.24 5.70
N TYR A 445 9.12 -13.89 4.56
CA TYR A 445 9.81 -14.85 3.71
C TYR A 445 11.01 -15.51 4.42
N LEU A 446 11.79 -14.71 5.16
CA LEU A 446 12.94 -15.21 5.90
C LEU A 446 12.54 -16.10 7.08
N SER A 447 11.45 -15.78 7.77
CA SER A 447 10.97 -16.52 8.94
C SER A 447 10.17 -17.77 8.56
N THR A 448 9.38 -17.73 7.49
CA THR A 448 8.35 -18.74 7.21
C THR A 448 8.74 -19.65 6.04
N ASP A 449 9.24 -19.09 4.94
CA ASP A 449 9.41 -19.83 3.68
C ASP A 449 10.82 -20.43 3.52
N MET A 450 11.84 -19.77 4.06
CA MET A 450 13.21 -20.28 3.92
C MET A 450 13.58 -21.44 4.86
N GLN A 451 12.70 -21.80 5.80
CA GLN A 451 12.90 -22.93 6.73
C GLN A 451 14.34 -22.98 7.29
N ILE A 452 14.90 -21.82 7.65
CA ILE A 452 16.27 -21.77 8.18
C ILE A 452 16.26 -22.56 9.48
N PRO A 453 16.99 -23.68 9.58
CA PRO A 453 16.94 -24.51 10.77
C PRO A 453 17.42 -23.70 11.98
N GLU A 454 16.74 -23.79 13.12
CA GLU A 454 17.12 -23.06 14.34
C GLU A 454 18.57 -23.30 14.75
N ARG A 455 19.07 -24.52 14.53
CA ARG A 455 20.48 -24.91 14.70
C ARG A 455 21.49 -23.99 13.97
N ASP A 456 21.07 -23.27 12.94
CA ASP A 456 21.90 -22.33 12.17
C ASP A 456 21.79 -20.88 12.69
N LEU A 457 20.71 -20.54 13.40
CA LEU A 457 20.41 -19.20 13.91
C LEU A 457 20.77 -19.02 15.38
N ASP A 458 20.50 -20.01 16.23
CA ASP A 458 20.74 -19.91 17.67
C ASP A 458 22.22 -19.62 18.01
N PRO A 459 23.22 -20.21 17.32
CA PRO A 459 24.62 -19.85 17.57
C PRO A 459 24.98 -18.43 17.15
N LEU A 460 24.25 -17.84 16.18
CA LEU A 460 24.46 -16.45 15.76
C LEU A 460 23.88 -15.50 16.80
N ILE A 461 22.64 -15.74 17.22
CA ILE A 461 21.94 -14.92 18.21
C ILE A 461 22.63 -15.03 19.57
N GLY A 462 22.95 -16.24 20.04
CA GLY A 462 23.68 -16.44 21.28
C GLY A 462 25.02 -15.71 21.31
N ALA A 463 25.76 -15.67 20.20
CA ALA A 463 27.03 -14.93 20.12
C ALA A 463 26.86 -13.41 20.25
N ILE A 464 25.78 -12.86 19.70
CA ILE A 464 25.46 -11.43 19.84
C ILE A 464 25.15 -11.11 21.31
N PHE A 465 24.24 -11.86 21.93
CA PHE A 465 23.81 -11.62 23.31
C PHE A 465 24.90 -11.86 24.35
N ASN A 466 25.77 -12.85 24.11
CA ASN A 466 26.94 -13.08 24.97
C ASN A 466 28.06 -12.07 24.73
N GLY A 467 27.94 -11.22 23.71
CA GLY A 467 28.97 -10.24 23.40
C GLY A 467 30.24 -10.86 22.79
N ASP A 468 30.19 -12.01 22.12
CA ASP A 468 31.39 -12.71 21.62
C ASP A 468 31.66 -12.41 20.12
N PRO A 469 32.57 -11.48 19.77
CA PRO A 469 32.86 -11.18 18.38
C PRO A 469 33.54 -12.34 17.63
N VAL A 470 34.25 -13.23 18.32
CA VAL A 470 34.96 -14.36 17.70
C VAL A 470 33.98 -15.45 17.32
N VAL A 471 33.09 -15.82 18.24
CA VAL A 471 32.02 -16.78 17.97
C VAL A 471 31.06 -16.19 16.95
N LEU A 472 30.67 -14.92 17.06
CA LEU A 472 29.83 -14.23 16.08
C LEU A 472 30.43 -14.29 14.67
N GLN A 473 31.73 -14.03 14.52
CA GLN A 473 32.42 -14.14 13.23
C GLN A 473 32.33 -15.57 12.65
N SER A 474 32.55 -16.58 13.48
CA SER A 474 32.55 -17.98 13.05
C SER A 474 31.13 -18.46 12.69
N SER A 475 30.13 -18.14 13.52
CA SER A 475 28.71 -18.44 13.29
C SER A 475 28.20 -17.75 12.03
N LEU A 476 28.48 -16.46 11.87
CA LEU A 476 28.06 -15.69 10.70
C LEU A 476 28.76 -16.17 9.42
N THR A 477 30.06 -16.46 9.45
CA THR A 477 30.76 -17.05 8.30
C THR A 477 30.19 -18.42 7.92
N GLY A 478 29.88 -19.27 8.92
CA GLY A 478 29.25 -20.57 8.71
C GLY A 478 27.86 -20.46 8.09
N PHE A 479 27.03 -19.55 8.63
CA PHE A 479 25.70 -19.24 8.13
C PHE A 479 25.74 -18.75 6.68
N LEU A 480 26.61 -17.77 6.38
CA LEU A 480 26.81 -17.28 5.01
C LEU A 480 27.33 -18.40 4.09
N GLY A 481 28.19 -19.28 4.59
CA GLY A 481 28.69 -20.45 3.87
C GLY A 481 27.56 -21.31 3.30
N ARG A 482 26.60 -21.67 4.18
CA ARG A 482 25.47 -22.55 3.91
C ARG A 482 24.35 -21.87 3.14
N ASN A 483 24.02 -20.63 3.53
CA ASN A 483 22.76 -20.01 3.11
C ASN A 483 22.94 -18.84 2.12
N LEU A 484 24.10 -18.18 2.04
CA LEU A 484 24.26 -16.94 1.26
C LEU A 484 23.94 -17.08 -0.24
N SER A 485 24.06 -18.30 -0.80
CA SER A 485 23.66 -18.58 -2.18
C SER A 485 22.15 -18.46 -2.43
N TYR A 486 21.31 -18.58 -1.39
CA TYR A 486 19.87 -18.30 -1.46
C TYR A 486 19.58 -16.79 -1.40
N PHE A 487 20.44 -16.03 -0.72
CA PHE A 487 20.24 -14.62 -0.42
C PHE A 487 20.87 -13.64 -1.43
N VAL A 488 21.94 -14.04 -2.13
CA VAL A 488 22.72 -13.10 -2.94
C VAL A 488 23.01 -13.66 -4.31
N ALA A 489 22.48 -12.95 -5.29
CA ALA A 489 22.59 -13.34 -6.67
C ALA A 489 23.20 -12.19 -7.55
N GLY A 490 23.56 -11.03 -7.02
CA GLY A 490 23.92 -9.87 -7.87
C GLY A 490 25.29 -9.25 -7.62
N GLY A 491 26.15 -9.91 -6.87
CA GLY A 491 27.27 -9.24 -6.21
C GLY A 491 26.81 -8.71 -4.85
N HIS A 492 27.67 -8.90 -3.86
CA HIS A 492 27.32 -8.58 -2.48
C HIS A 492 27.39 -7.06 -2.34
N LYS A 493 26.29 -6.33 -2.16
CA LYS A 493 26.34 -4.92 -1.69
C LYS A 493 26.25 -4.92 -0.15
N GLU A 494 26.77 -3.90 0.50
CA GLU A 494 26.75 -3.77 1.98
C GLU A 494 25.33 -3.88 2.54
N LYS A 495 24.39 -3.16 1.92
CA LYS A 495 22.95 -3.15 2.24
C LYS A 495 22.29 -4.52 2.20
N VAL A 496 22.83 -5.47 1.43
CA VAL A 496 22.30 -6.85 1.40
C VAL A 496 22.62 -7.59 2.68
N TYR A 497 23.84 -7.41 3.21
CA TYR A 497 24.22 -7.99 4.49
C TYR A 497 23.46 -7.34 5.63
N GLN A 498 23.21 -6.03 5.55
CA GLN A 498 22.37 -5.33 6.52
C GLN A 498 20.94 -5.89 6.50
N ALA A 499 20.29 -5.99 5.33
CA ALA A 499 18.93 -6.52 5.22
C ALA A 499 18.84 -7.99 5.68
N LEU A 500 19.86 -8.79 5.35
CA LEU A 500 19.98 -10.17 5.82
C LEU A 500 20.06 -10.23 7.35
N LEU A 501 21.04 -9.55 7.94
CA LEU A 501 21.28 -9.61 9.38
C LEU A 501 20.07 -9.04 10.14
N PHE A 502 19.50 -7.93 9.67
CA PHE A 502 18.26 -7.36 10.19
C PHE A 502 17.12 -8.38 10.17
N GLY A 503 16.89 -9.03 9.03
CA GLY A 503 15.82 -10.02 8.88
C GLY A 503 15.97 -11.21 9.83
N LEU A 504 17.19 -11.74 10.01
CA LEU A 504 17.45 -12.84 10.94
C LEU A 504 17.24 -12.42 12.40
N LEU A 505 17.71 -11.23 12.77
CA LEU A 505 17.56 -10.69 14.12
C LEU A 505 16.09 -10.43 14.44
N PHE A 506 15.40 -9.70 13.58
CA PHE A 506 13.99 -9.39 13.78
C PHE A 506 13.16 -10.69 13.87
N ALA A 507 13.44 -11.69 13.04
CA ALA A 507 12.72 -12.96 13.05
C ALA A 507 12.85 -13.72 14.37
N LYS A 508 14.05 -13.78 14.98
CA LYS A 508 14.25 -14.53 16.23
C LYS A 508 13.90 -13.72 17.49
N ILE A 509 14.13 -12.39 17.48
CA ILE A 509 14.07 -11.58 18.71
C ILE A 509 13.16 -10.35 18.63
N GLY A 510 12.50 -10.07 17.50
CA GLY A 510 11.68 -8.87 17.30
C GLY A 510 10.45 -8.75 18.23
N GLY A 511 10.01 -9.88 18.80
CA GLY A 511 8.96 -9.91 19.83
C GLY A 511 9.41 -9.30 21.17
N ALA A 512 10.64 -9.59 21.60
CA ALA A 512 11.20 -9.12 22.87
C ALA A 512 12.03 -7.83 22.75
N PHE A 513 12.49 -7.49 21.54
CA PHE A 513 13.38 -6.36 21.28
C PHE A 513 12.83 -5.45 20.17
N TYR A 514 13.16 -4.16 20.24
CA TYR A 514 13.07 -3.25 19.11
C TYR A 514 14.34 -3.44 18.26
N VAL A 515 14.21 -4.10 17.12
CA VAL A 515 15.26 -4.22 16.10
C VAL A 515 14.97 -3.17 15.03
N GLN A 516 15.89 -2.23 14.82
CA GLN A 516 15.72 -1.11 13.87
C GLN A 516 16.90 -1.07 12.89
N MET A 517 16.64 -0.57 11.68
CA MET A 517 17.63 -0.43 10.61
C MET A 517 17.76 1.04 10.21
N GLU A 518 18.97 1.50 9.89
CA GLU A 518 19.23 2.87 9.39
C GLU A 518 18.67 3.96 10.31
N GLN A 519 18.75 3.72 11.63
CA GLN A 519 18.21 4.62 12.64
C GLN A 519 19.05 5.89 12.72
N GLU A 520 18.43 7.06 12.54
CA GLU A 520 19.07 8.36 12.75
C GLU A 520 19.49 8.49 14.21
N ALA A 521 20.81 8.53 14.45
CA ALA A 521 21.40 8.55 15.77
C ALA A 521 22.74 9.31 15.74
N GLY A 522 22.99 10.10 16.79
CA GLY A 522 24.16 10.98 16.86
C GLY A 522 24.33 11.82 15.59
N ALA A 523 25.49 11.69 14.94
CA ALA A 523 25.84 12.42 13.72
C ALA A 523 25.66 11.59 12.43
N GLY A 524 24.88 10.52 12.44
CA GLY A 524 24.70 9.65 11.28
C GLY A 524 23.51 8.71 11.38
N ARG A 525 23.62 7.54 10.73
CA ARG A 525 22.64 6.46 10.81
C ARG A 525 23.36 5.17 11.20
N ALA A 526 22.88 4.53 12.26
CA ALA A 526 23.36 3.20 12.64
C ALA A 526 22.72 2.16 11.72
N ASP A 527 23.51 1.21 11.24
CA ASP A 527 23.01 0.20 10.30
C ASP A 527 21.93 -0.68 10.93
N ILE A 528 22.20 -1.22 12.14
CA ILE A 528 21.23 -1.97 12.93
C ILE A 528 21.39 -1.61 14.41
N THR A 529 20.26 -1.36 15.08
CA THR A 529 20.20 -1.20 16.54
C THR A 529 19.20 -2.20 17.13
N ILE A 530 19.51 -2.70 18.32
CA ILE A 530 18.64 -3.60 19.07
C ILE A 530 18.51 -3.03 20.48
N THR A 531 17.29 -2.74 20.91
CA THR A 531 17.00 -2.29 22.27
C THR A 531 15.91 -3.12 22.93
N PRO A 532 16.01 -3.45 24.22
CA PRO A 532 14.99 -4.25 24.88
C PRO A 532 13.66 -3.51 24.99
N ARG A 533 12.55 -4.23 24.76
CA ARG A 533 11.20 -3.71 25.03
C ARG A 533 10.88 -3.72 26.53
N ASP A 534 11.36 -4.75 27.22
CA ASP A 534 11.28 -4.87 28.66
C ASP A 534 12.29 -3.92 29.31
N ILE A 535 11.80 -3.00 30.13
CA ILE A 535 12.62 -2.00 30.82
C ILE A 535 13.53 -2.59 31.91
N THR A 536 13.30 -3.85 32.30
CA THR A 536 14.18 -4.57 33.24
C THR A 536 15.46 -5.07 32.57
N LYS A 537 15.47 -5.16 31.24
CA LYS A 537 16.64 -5.57 30.45
C LYS A 537 17.46 -4.34 30.07
N ILE A 538 18.74 -4.35 30.42
CA ILE A 538 19.60 -3.16 30.37
C ILE A 538 20.64 -3.18 29.24
N ILE A 539 20.66 -4.23 28.40
CA ILE A 539 21.66 -4.41 27.34
C ILE A 539 21.06 -4.04 25.98
N GLY A 540 21.70 -3.09 25.28
CA GLY A 540 21.43 -2.77 23.88
C GLY A 540 22.57 -3.21 22.95
N PHE A 541 22.31 -3.25 21.65
CA PHE A 541 23.28 -3.64 20.64
C PHE A 541 23.29 -2.65 19.47
N ILE A 542 24.47 -2.35 18.93
CA ILE A 542 24.64 -1.49 17.75
C ILE A 542 25.59 -2.19 16.78
N PHE A 543 25.20 -2.25 15.51
CA PHE A 543 26.00 -2.84 14.44
C PHE A 543 26.36 -1.77 13.41
N GLU A 544 27.59 -1.82 12.93
CA GLU A 544 28.06 -1.08 11.77
C GLU A 544 28.69 -2.07 10.80
N LEU A 545 28.15 -2.14 9.60
CA LEU A 545 28.53 -3.10 8.59
C LEU A 545 29.36 -2.41 7.52
N LYS A 546 30.32 -3.14 6.97
CA LYS A 546 31.15 -2.72 5.84
C LYS A 546 31.30 -3.84 4.83
N ARG A 547 31.66 -3.48 3.60
CA ARG A 547 31.94 -4.47 2.56
C ARG A 547 33.25 -4.26 1.82
N VAL A 548 34.02 -5.34 1.70
CA VAL A 548 35.17 -5.47 0.80
C VAL A 548 34.75 -6.11 -0.53
N THR A 549 35.13 -5.47 -1.65
CA THR A 549 34.86 -6.01 -2.99
C THR A 549 35.87 -7.12 -3.33
N VAL A 550 35.38 -8.33 -3.59
CA VAL A 550 36.23 -9.46 -3.99
C VAL A 550 36.34 -9.51 -5.52
N TYR A 551 37.49 -9.13 -6.07
CA TYR A 551 37.78 -9.36 -7.49
C TYR A 551 38.15 -10.83 -7.71
N ALA A 552 37.21 -11.62 -8.22
CA ALA A 552 37.47 -13.02 -8.59
C ALA A 552 38.41 -13.08 -9.81
N LYS A 553 39.72 -13.12 -9.59
CA LYS A 553 40.64 -13.69 -10.58
C LYS A 553 40.84 -15.16 -10.25
N THR A 554 40.45 -16.04 -11.18
CA THR A 554 40.65 -17.48 -11.13
C THR A 554 42.14 -17.81 -11.16
N ALA A 555 42.82 -17.69 -10.02
CA ALA A 555 44.25 -17.97 -9.91
C ALA A 555 44.48 -19.49 -9.82
N LYS A 556 44.80 -20.13 -10.94
CA LYS A 556 45.13 -21.57 -11.05
C LYS A 556 46.45 -21.97 -10.33
N ASN A 557 47.09 -21.08 -9.56
CA ASN A 557 48.45 -21.27 -9.04
C ASN A 557 48.53 -21.02 -7.51
N THR A 558 49.01 -22.00 -6.74
CA THR A 558 48.92 -22.08 -5.26
C THR A 558 49.59 -20.90 -4.53
N ARG A 559 50.70 -20.38 -5.08
CA ARG A 559 51.42 -19.22 -4.53
C ARG A 559 50.66 -17.89 -4.72
N ARG A 560 49.94 -17.75 -5.83
CA ARG A 560 49.10 -16.56 -6.10
C ARG A 560 47.85 -16.57 -5.24
N LYS A 561 47.22 -17.74 -5.02
CA LYS A 561 46.08 -17.91 -4.11
C LYS A 561 46.38 -17.45 -2.68
N ARG A 562 47.51 -17.87 -2.11
CA ARG A 562 47.96 -17.43 -0.76
C ARG A 562 48.13 -15.91 -0.64
N LYS A 563 48.70 -15.24 -1.65
CA LYS A 563 48.82 -13.76 -1.65
C LYS A 563 47.44 -13.07 -1.74
N THR A 564 46.51 -13.65 -2.50
CA THR A 564 45.13 -13.12 -2.62
C THR A 564 44.34 -13.31 -1.33
N ASP A 565 44.47 -14.45 -0.65
CA ASP A 565 43.83 -14.70 0.65
C ASP A 565 44.40 -13.78 1.75
N GLN A 566 45.71 -13.56 1.78
CA GLN A 566 46.34 -12.64 2.74
C GLN A 566 45.88 -11.19 2.52
N LYS A 567 45.77 -10.77 1.26
CA LYS A 567 45.24 -9.44 0.93
C LYS A 567 43.79 -9.31 1.37
N LEU A 568 42.95 -10.31 1.10
CA LEU A 568 41.55 -10.29 1.52
C LEU A 568 41.38 -10.16 3.04
N ILE A 569 42.20 -10.89 3.81
CA ILE A 569 42.21 -10.78 5.28
C ILE A 569 42.62 -9.36 5.70
N SER A 570 43.65 -8.80 5.07
CA SER A 570 44.08 -7.41 5.34
C SER A 570 42.99 -6.40 5.01
N ASP A 571 42.32 -6.54 3.87
CA ASP A 571 41.26 -5.61 3.43
C ASP A 571 40.05 -5.69 4.38
N LEU A 572 39.67 -6.91 4.82
CA LEU A 572 38.63 -7.13 5.83
C LEU A 572 39.00 -6.53 7.20
N GLU A 573 40.27 -6.63 7.61
CA GLU A 573 40.78 -6.02 8.84
C GLU A 573 40.74 -4.50 8.81
N THR A 574 41.18 -3.89 7.70
CA THR A 574 41.09 -2.44 7.53
C THR A 574 39.64 -1.99 7.58
N SER A 575 38.77 -2.64 6.81
CA SER A 575 37.36 -2.29 6.70
C SER A 575 36.58 -2.49 8.01
N VAL A 576 36.90 -3.51 8.82
CA VAL A 576 36.24 -3.66 10.14
C VAL A 576 36.72 -2.60 11.14
N ASN A 577 37.97 -2.13 11.03
CA ASN A 577 38.45 -1.01 11.87
C ASN A 577 37.74 0.29 11.52
N GLU A 578 37.49 0.56 10.23
CA GLU A 578 36.68 1.70 9.78
C GLU A 578 35.27 1.65 10.38
N ALA A 579 34.64 0.45 10.42
CA ALA A 579 33.34 0.28 11.07
C ALA A 579 33.40 0.63 12.57
N MET A 580 34.41 0.14 13.30
CA MET A 580 34.60 0.44 14.73
C MET A 580 34.88 1.93 14.98
N GLU A 581 35.65 2.58 14.10
CA GLU A 581 35.91 4.03 14.17
C GLU A 581 34.65 4.84 13.90
N GLN A 582 33.81 4.41 12.96
CA GLN A 582 32.53 5.05 12.67
C GLN A 582 31.57 4.95 13.86
N LEU A 583 31.45 3.77 14.49
CA LEU A 583 30.69 3.60 15.73
C LEU A 583 31.13 4.59 16.82
N ASN A 584 32.43 4.89 16.90
CA ASN A 584 32.99 5.83 17.87
C ASN A 584 32.68 7.30 17.52
N THR A 585 32.94 7.69 16.28
CA THR A 585 32.88 9.09 15.83
C THR A 585 31.46 9.58 15.64
N ARG A 586 30.51 8.71 15.24
CA ARG A 586 29.12 9.08 15.00
C ARG A 586 28.26 9.12 16.26
N ASN A 587 28.72 8.55 17.37
CA ASN A 587 28.04 8.53 18.67
C ASN A 587 26.56 8.08 18.61
N TYR A 588 26.29 6.95 17.95
CA TYR A 588 24.93 6.41 17.82
C TYR A 588 24.26 6.11 19.16
N ARG A 589 25.05 5.92 20.22
CA ARG A 589 24.61 5.67 21.59
C ARG A 589 23.70 6.77 22.16
N SER A 590 23.72 7.97 21.59
CA SER A 590 22.90 9.09 22.03
C SER A 590 21.39 8.81 21.95
N HIS A 591 20.98 7.84 21.13
CA HIS A 591 19.59 7.50 20.89
C HIS A 591 19.11 6.29 21.71
N LEU A 592 19.98 5.70 22.55
CA LEU A 592 19.61 4.56 23.38
C LEU A 592 18.68 5.00 24.54
N PRO A 593 17.63 4.22 24.85
CA PRO A 593 16.75 4.47 25.99
C PRO A 593 17.51 4.60 27.32
N LEU A 594 16.92 5.30 28.29
CA LEU A 594 17.54 5.52 29.61
C LEU A 594 17.78 4.22 30.39
N HIS A 595 16.90 3.23 30.24
CA HIS A 595 17.05 1.92 30.90
C HIS A 595 18.17 1.06 30.31
N VAL A 596 18.71 1.43 29.13
CA VAL A 596 19.87 0.75 28.55
C VAL A 596 21.13 1.30 29.20
N GLU A 597 21.68 0.52 30.14
CA GLU A 597 22.91 0.84 30.87
C GLU A 597 24.16 0.22 30.25
N MET A 598 24.00 -0.82 29.43
CA MET A 598 25.10 -1.50 28.73
C MET A 598 24.83 -1.54 27.23
N VAL A 599 25.88 -1.36 26.42
CA VAL A 599 25.78 -1.49 24.96
C VAL A 599 26.94 -2.30 24.40
N TYR A 600 26.60 -3.26 23.55
CA TYR A 600 27.58 -4.06 22.81
C TYR A 600 27.60 -3.57 21.37
N GLU A 601 28.74 -3.05 20.94
CA GLU A 601 28.89 -2.50 19.59
C GLU A 601 29.74 -3.43 18.74
N PHE A 602 29.24 -3.79 17.55
CA PHE A 602 29.90 -4.69 16.63
C PHE A 602 30.18 -4.03 15.28
N GLY A 603 31.44 -3.97 14.90
CA GLY A 603 31.86 -3.70 13.53
C GLY A 603 31.95 -5.01 12.75
N ILE A 604 31.30 -5.10 11.59
CA ILE A 604 31.33 -6.30 10.75
C ILE A 604 31.73 -5.95 9.32
N SER A 605 32.83 -6.49 8.84
CA SER A 605 33.22 -6.36 7.43
C SER A 605 32.95 -7.66 6.67
N PHE A 606 32.30 -7.58 5.51
CA PHE A 606 31.93 -8.73 4.68
C PHE A 606 32.70 -8.79 3.36
N ALA A 607 33.01 -10.02 2.95
CA ALA A 607 33.57 -10.35 1.65
C ALA A 607 33.00 -11.67 1.12
N GLY A 608 31.91 -11.59 0.37
CA GLY A 608 31.19 -12.78 -0.09
C GLY A 608 30.69 -13.61 1.08
N LYS A 609 31.12 -14.87 1.16
CA LYS A 609 30.75 -15.80 2.24
C LYS A 609 31.60 -15.67 3.51
N LYS A 610 32.57 -14.75 3.55
CA LYS A 610 33.46 -14.54 4.70
C LYS A 610 33.14 -13.20 5.36
N CYS A 611 33.39 -13.11 6.66
CA CYS A 611 33.35 -11.83 7.38
C CYS A 611 34.48 -11.72 8.41
N ARG A 612 34.72 -10.49 8.87
CA ARG A 612 35.55 -10.14 10.03
C ARG A 612 34.68 -9.36 11.01
N VAL A 613 34.75 -9.68 12.29
CA VAL A 613 33.97 -9.03 13.34
C VAL A 613 34.92 -8.48 14.41
N LYS A 614 34.64 -7.27 14.88
CA LYS A 614 35.20 -6.70 16.11
C LYS A 614 34.07 -6.21 16.99
N GLY A 615 34.27 -6.31 18.30
CA GLY A 615 33.30 -5.88 19.30
C GLY A 615 33.94 -5.01 20.35
N ARG A 616 33.12 -4.15 20.98
CA ARG A 616 33.45 -3.48 22.24
C ARG A 616 32.21 -3.36 23.11
N TRP A 617 32.41 -3.28 24.41
CA TRP A 617 31.34 -3.28 25.41
C TRP A 617 31.46 -2.02 26.24
N LEU A 618 30.36 -1.30 26.41
CA LEU A 618 30.36 -0.04 27.16
C LEU A 618 29.28 -0.05 28.22
N ARG A 619 29.56 0.66 29.31
CA ARG A 619 28.61 0.93 30.39
C ARG A 619 28.38 2.42 30.54
N ARG A 620 27.13 2.81 30.75
CA ARG A 620 26.71 4.18 31.00
C ARG A 620 27.03 4.58 32.44
N LYS A 621 27.68 5.72 32.64
CA LYS A 621 27.86 6.39 33.93
C LYS A 621 27.00 7.66 33.93
N ASP A 622 26.15 7.80 34.95
CA ASP A 622 25.38 9.02 35.28
C ASP A 622 24.66 9.67 34.08
N ASN A 623 23.84 8.87 33.38
CA ASN A 623 22.94 9.27 32.30
C ASN A 623 23.57 9.96 31.07
N SER A 624 24.89 10.10 30.95
CA SER A 624 25.48 10.90 29.86
C SER A 624 26.80 10.38 29.28
N GLU A 625 27.61 9.65 30.03
CA GLU A 625 28.92 9.17 29.55
C GLU A 625 28.97 7.65 29.40
N TRP A 626 29.62 7.16 28.34
CA TRP A 626 29.82 5.73 28.08
C TRP A 626 31.29 5.37 28.25
N THR A 627 31.58 4.45 29.17
CA THR A 627 32.95 3.95 29.41
C THR A 627 33.09 2.52 28.93
N GLU A 628 34.17 2.23 28.21
CA GLU A 628 34.48 0.88 27.75
C GLU A 628 34.80 -0.01 28.95
N ILE A 629 34.24 -1.22 28.95
CA ILE A 629 34.43 -2.23 29.98
C ILE A 629 35.12 -3.46 29.38
N PRO A 630 35.80 -4.29 30.21
CA PRO A 630 36.33 -5.56 29.75
C PRO A 630 35.25 -6.45 29.14
N SER A 631 35.69 -7.39 28.29
CA SER A 631 34.78 -8.37 27.71
C SER A 631 34.01 -9.12 28.81
N PRO A 632 32.67 -9.27 28.68
CA PRO A 632 31.85 -9.97 29.67
C PRO A 632 32.24 -11.45 29.84
N HIS A 633 33.06 -12.01 28.94
CA HIS A 633 33.63 -13.37 29.07
C HIS A 633 34.64 -13.55 30.21
N GLY A 634 35.11 -12.47 30.86
CA GLY A 634 36.02 -12.55 32.01
C GLY A 634 35.33 -12.43 33.37
N ASP A 635 34.27 -11.62 33.47
CA ASP A 635 33.67 -11.18 34.74
C ASP A 635 32.14 -11.36 34.73
N GLY A 636 31.65 -12.60 34.78
CA GLY A 636 30.37 -12.99 35.41
C GLY A 636 29.03 -12.36 34.97
N VAL A 637 28.98 -11.45 34.01
CA VAL A 637 27.73 -10.87 33.52
C VAL A 637 27.34 -11.54 32.20
N VAL A 638 26.79 -12.75 32.32
CA VAL A 638 26.09 -13.43 31.22
C VAL A 638 24.61 -13.43 31.58
N GLU A 639 23.81 -12.55 30.96
CA GLU A 639 22.36 -12.72 30.99
C GLU A 639 22.01 -13.88 30.07
N HIS A 640 21.56 -15.01 30.64
CA HIS A 640 20.99 -16.09 29.86
C HIS A 640 19.61 -15.69 29.36
N TYR A 641 19.51 -15.41 28.06
CA TYR A 641 18.24 -15.24 27.36
C TYR A 641 17.70 -16.62 26.95
N SER A 642 16.68 -17.11 27.65
CA SER A 642 15.87 -18.25 27.21
C SER A 642 14.78 -17.73 26.26
N PHE A 643 14.88 -18.06 24.98
CA PHE A 643 13.79 -17.87 24.03
C PHE A 643 12.92 -19.13 24.09
N GLY A 644 12.07 -19.20 25.12
CA GLY A 644 11.13 -20.30 25.33
C GLY A 644 9.90 -20.15 24.46
N ASP A 645 9.40 -21.30 23.98
CA ASP A 645 8.11 -21.46 23.31
C ASP A 645 6.98 -20.85 24.14
N GLU A 646 5.95 -20.35 23.46
CA GLU A 646 4.73 -19.85 24.06
C GLU A 646 4.19 -20.88 25.08
N GLU A 647 4.06 -20.46 26.35
CA GLU A 647 3.36 -21.21 27.37
C GLU A 647 1.89 -21.34 26.94
N ASP A 648 1.47 -22.59 26.77
CA ASP A 648 0.08 -23.01 26.60
C ASP A 648 -0.64 -22.71 27.93
N ASP A 649 -1.32 -21.56 27.99
CA ASP A 649 -2.20 -21.18 29.10
C ASP A 649 -3.38 -22.16 29.16
N GLY A 650 -3.33 -23.13 30.06
CA GLY A 650 -4.47 -24.00 30.34
C GLY A 650 -4.20 -25.08 31.37
N ASP A 651 -4.20 -24.71 32.66
CA ASP A 651 -4.91 -25.44 33.72
C ASP A 651 -4.64 -24.74 35.07
N GLU A 652 -5.56 -23.84 35.48
CA GLU A 652 -5.64 -23.38 36.85
C GLU A 652 -6.49 -24.36 37.69
N ASP A 653 -5.94 -24.70 38.85
CA ASP A 653 -6.42 -25.63 39.86
C ASP A 653 -7.88 -25.45 40.30
N ILE A 654 -8.63 -26.55 40.28
CA ILE A 654 -9.85 -26.72 41.08
C ILE A 654 -9.43 -27.26 42.46
N PRO A 655 -9.84 -26.65 43.59
CA PRO A 655 -9.44 -27.10 44.91
C PRO A 655 -10.21 -28.37 45.32
N THR A 656 -9.47 -29.42 45.64
CA THR A 656 -9.97 -30.63 46.28
C THR A 656 -10.49 -30.33 47.70
N VAL A 657 -11.79 -30.51 47.91
CA VAL A 657 -12.41 -30.60 49.24
C VAL A 657 -12.79 -32.07 49.51
N SER A 658 -12.49 -32.48 50.74
CA SER A 658 -12.53 -33.80 51.36
C SER A 658 -13.84 -34.60 51.26
N GLU A 659 -13.67 -35.92 51.26
CA GLU A 659 -14.71 -36.95 51.44
C GLU A 659 -15.62 -36.70 52.66
N GLY A 660 -16.92 -36.97 52.46
CA GLY A 660 -17.93 -37.10 53.50
C GLY A 660 -19.20 -37.74 52.92
N ASP A 661 -19.54 -38.92 53.43
CA ASP A 661 -20.72 -39.74 53.15
C ASP A 661 -22.05 -38.97 53.02
N VAL A 662 -22.99 -39.50 52.22
CA VAL A 662 -24.38 -39.89 52.61
C VAL A 662 -25.26 -40.17 51.36
N THR A 663 -25.57 -41.46 51.18
CA THR A 663 -26.76 -42.20 50.63
C THR A 663 -27.89 -41.54 49.81
N MET A 664 -28.38 -42.36 48.84
CA MET A 664 -29.76 -42.52 48.31
C MET A 664 -30.29 -41.37 47.41
N ASP A 665 -31.07 -41.54 46.34
CA ASP A 665 -31.86 -42.65 45.76
C ASP A 665 -32.35 -42.20 44.36
N THR A 666 -32.70 -43.16 43.46
CA THR A 666 -33.76 -43.14 42.41
C THR A 666 -33.85 -41.94 41.43
N GLU A 667 -34.19 -42.00 40.13
CA GLU A 667 -34.80 -42.94 39.18
C GLU A 667 -34.99 -42.12 37.87
N THR A 668 -35.08 -42.80 36.72
CA THR A 668 -35.84 -42.39 35.50
C THR A 668 -35.45 -41.09 34.76
N ASP A 669 -35.55 -40.91 33.44
CA ASP A 669 -35.82 -41.68 32.23
C ASP A 669 -35.46 -40.70 31.08
N VAL A 670 -34.86 -41.15 29.97
CA VAL A 670 -35.40 -41.15 28.59
C VAL A 670 -36.06 -39.81 28.21
N GLU A 671 -35.62 -39.08 27.17
CA GLU A 671 -36.02 -39.37 25.78
C GLU A 671 -35.25 -38.52 24.75
N MET A 672 -34.99 -39.13 23.59
CA MET A 672 -34.48 -38.53 22.35
C MET A 672 -35.63 -38.01 21.47
N HIS A 673 -35.24 -37.20 20.47
CA HIS A 673 -35.97 -36.68 19.29
C HIS A 673 -36.67 -35.33 19.54
N GLU A 674 -36.49 -34.29 18.73
CA GLU A 674 -36.21 -34.17 17.28
C GLU A 674 -35.27 -32.98 16.98
#